data_AF-A0A1K0G448-F1
#
_entry.id   AF-A0A1K0G448-F1
#
_cell.length_a   1.000
_cell.length_b   1.000
_cell.length_c   1.000
_cell.angle_alpha   90.00
_cell.angle_beta   90.00
_cell.angle_gamma   90.00
#
_symmetry.space_group_name_H-M   'P 1'
#
loop_
_entity.id
_entity.type
_entity.pdbx_description
1 polymer ?
#
loop_
_entity_poly.entity_id
_entity_poly.type
_entity_poly.pdbx_seq_one_letter_code
_entity_poly.pdbx_strand_id
1 'polypeptide(L)'
;MAATTAAVSAPADPWSPAAKDNGSGAGAAANAEANGKTVKFDGANGSAQNSSKLQSSCRFARMNGITNGNGNGEANCSSSLASKTFFPLFPGVASALDESPWESGYNTPTLGAAIHNAVERTEDALQKLAEQRKGGLLERVAQSTIKAANQIERLIQWEIYSRVNAIAGLDNMWLLMDGISAFNPVCTATYTFKEPAKLQDLKDSMIRQIGHFPKYTQKLADVGRFFHGSIFIDDADFDIDHHVRSHTLPGKAGKRELESFASDFIAQGWDFSRPLWETAVLENFVDEESGAKGACVIRGHHTLADGQGFIMSQLFVTSLGPKLESMMSKGAQLLSDAKHGKALPSRMNKKLASLDRFHGTIALQLVMMTLYWMGWYLSLLTDIAGCFTLAISTSYFFLATFWRQHYVTASYPGPRKYEKEFSVSKSFSLLDVKLVSKAFSGVQPGTLLDKVQGGKRYSRPLIGTHLTVNDIICTVIADVINDELERQVAQPGFLNQIRRISHKILPSPIGIMVPISIRQPGDWSLRNLSTGGIAYLPTTKGLPTDVRILHRRLHTTHKRLSIFKNSLLPKILFQLIQLTGQFPVIFPIPLGLLPKTSFNVLRWPTVWVTERILTCFTAVVTNVPCPSKQRIQLAGQEVVRWTALPPQAGKGTLGIGICSYGGDFSISISADRVEGSEGVAARLTDKFENRWREYVDVSRELIKKTGSESKEANKSRTST
;
A
#
# COMPACT_ATOMS: atom_id res chain seq x y z
N MET A 1 25.16 31.58 58.71
CA MET A 1 26.32 31.94 57.88
C MET A 1 25.84 32.03 56.43
N ALA A 2 25.22 33.16 56.07
CA ALA A 2 25.78 34.27 55.28
C ALA A 2 25.73 33.95 53.75
N ALA A 3 24.64 34.33 53.03
CA ALA A 3 24.37 35.62 52.34
C ALA A 3 24.99 35.62 50.91
N THR A 4 24.35 36.00 49.79
CA THR A 4 23.59 37.23 49.38
C THR A 4 23.01 36.99 47.95
N THR A 5 21.70 37.12 47.64
CA THR A 5 20.90 38.26 47.09
C THR A 5 21.19 38.81 45.67
N ALA A 6 20.16 38.77 44.79
CA ALA A 6 19.63 39.82 43.84
C ALA A 6 18.81 39.11 42.71
N ALA A 7 17.52 39.26 42.41
CA ALA A 7 16.51 40.35 42.34
C ALA A 7 16.39 41.05 40.96
N VAL A 8 15.16 41.02 40.38
CA VAL A 8 14.55 41.95 39.37
C VAL A 8 14.96 41.68 37.89
N SER A 9 14.14 41.62 36.81
CA SER A 9 12.79 42.12 36.43
C SER A 9 12.30 41.44 35.11
N ALA A 10 10.99 41.24 34.93
CA ALA A 10 10.30 41.22 33.62
C ALA A 10 10.06 42.70 33.16
N PRO A 11 9.80 43.07 31.87
CA PRO A 11 8.63 42.58 31.10
C PRO A 11 8.72 42.61 29.55
N ALA A 12 7.59 42.23 28.93
CA ALA A 12 7.01 42.72 27.67
C ALA A 12 7.34 42.01 26.33
N ASP A 13 6.37 41.21 25.89
CA ASP A 13 6.07 40.93 24.47
C ASP A 13 5.72 42.20 23.69
N PRO A 14 6.03 42.22 22.38
CA PRO A 14 5.16 42.89 21.43
C PRO A 14 4.86 42.06 20.17
N TRP A 15 3.56 41.98 19.88
CA TRP A 15 2.93 42.18 18.57
C TRP A 15 2.69 41.01 17.61
N SER A 16 1.40 40.69 17.55
CA SER A 16 0.65 40.18 16.39
C SER A 16 0.04 41.37 15.62
N PRO A 17 -0.13 41.33 14.28
CA PRO A 17 -0.89 42.35 13.55
C PRO A 17 -2.37 41.98 13.41
N ALA A 18 -3.18 43.02 13.60
CA ALA A 18 -4.62 43.06 13.65
C ALA A 18 -5.36 42.68 12.35
N ALA A 19 -6.61 42.20 12.50
CA ALA A 19 -7.69 42.49 11.56
C ALA A 19 -9.05 42.55 12.29
N LYS A 20 -9.48 43.81 12.49
CA LYS A 20 -10.79 44.41 12.70
C LYS A 20 -12.02 43.55 13.09
N ASP A 21 -12.56 44.01 14.21
CA ASP A 21 -13.85 43.81 14.84
C ASP A 21 -15.04 44.37 14.02
N ASN A 22 -16.20 43.74 14.19
CA ASN A 22 -17.50 44.39 14.24
C ASN A 22 -18.49 43.42 14.91
N GLY A 23 -19.17 43.93 15.95
CA GLY A 23 -19.98 43.18 16.92
C GLY A 23 -21.20 42.46 16.34
N SER A 24 -22.05 41.81 17.12
CA SER A 24 -22.42 41.98 18.53
C SER A 24 -23.21 40.73 18.97
N GLY A 25 -23.24 40.42 20.27
CA GLY A 25 -24.16 39.42 20.82
C GLY A 25 -23.60 38.69 22.03
N ALA A 26 -23.92 39.22 23.21
CA ALA A 26 -23.46 38.76 24.52
C ALA A 26 -24.24 37.56 25.08
N GLY A 27 -23.61 36.86 26.04
CA GLY A 27 -24.23 35.98 27.04
C GLY A 27 -24.14 34.49 26.70
N ALA A 28 -23.71 33.57 27.57
CA ALA A 28 -23.42 33.62 28.99
C ALA A 28 -22.50 32.43 29.35
N ALA A 29 -21.67 32.63 30.35
CA ALA A 29 -20.89 31.58 31.01
C ALA A 29 -21.79 30.71 31.91
N ALA A 30 -21.56 29.39 31.96
CA ALA A 30 -21.87 28.57 33.13
C ALA A 30 -21.12 27.23 33.11
N ASN A 31 -20.18 27.13 34.05
CA ASN A 31 -19.70 25.99 34.83
C ASN A 31 -19.98 24.54 34.37
N ALA A 32 -18.86 23.82 34.33
CA ALA A 32 -18.77 22.37 34.45
C ALA A 32 -19.08 21.92 35.89
N GLU A 33 -19.84 20.84 36.02
CA GLU A 33 -19.85 19.99 37.21
C GLU A 33 -19.77 18.52 36.80
N ALA A 34 -18.82 17.82 37.41
CA ALA A 34 -18.57 16.40 37.24
C ALA A 34 -19.68 15.59 37.92
N ASN A 35 -20.11 14.48 37.30
CA ASN A 35 -20.72 13.41 38.06
C ASN A 35 -20.46 12.05 37.41
N GLY A 36 -19.63 11.25 38.07
CA GLY A 36 -19.47 9.83 37.77
C GLY A 36 -20.70 9.06 38.24
N LYS A 37 -21.18 8.13 37.41
CA LYS A 37 -22.11 7.07 37.82
C LYS A 37 -21.64 5.73 37.29
N THR A 38 -21.11 4.94 38.23
CA THR A 38 -21.09 3.47 38.23
C THR A 38 -22.49 2.91 37.96
N VAL A 39 -22.60 1.96 37.03
CA VAL A 39 -23.84 1.19 36.78
C VAL A 39 -23.71 -0.18 37.45
N LYS A 40 -24.60 -0.44 38.42
CA LYS A 40 -24.84 -1.74 39.06
C LYS A 40 -25.67 -2.64 38.14
N PHE A 41 -25.36 -3.93 38.14
CA PHE A 41 -26.22 -4.99 37.59
C PHE A 41 -27.23 -5.44 38.65
N ASP A 42 -28.52 -5.25 38.40
CA ASP A 42 -29.59 -5.88 39.17
C ASP A 42 -30.13 -7.11 38.41
N GLY A 43 -30.12 -8.26 39.09
CA GLY A 43 -30.71 -9.50 38.64
C GLY A 43 -32.22 -9.51 38.85
N ALA A 44 -32.96 -9.93 37.83
CA ALA A 44 -34.40 -10.18 37.91
C ALA A 44 -34.67 -11.67 37.71
N ASN A 45 -34.98 -12.36 38.81
CA ASN A 45 -35.67 -13.64 38.83
C ASN A 45 -37.17 -13.39 38.56
N GLY A 46 -37.70 -13.96 37.48
CA GLY A 46 -39.13 -13.97 37.17
C GLY A 46 -39.46 -15.15 36.26
N SER A 47 -40.26 -16.08 36.77
CA SER A 47 -40.67 -17.33 36.13
C SER A 47 -41.33 -17.15 34.75
N ALA A 48 -40.70 -17.65 33.69
CA ALA A 48 -41.26 -17.65 32.34
C ALA A 48 -42.09 -18.92 32.10
N GLN A 49 -43.40 -18.75 31.87
CA GLN A 49 -44.25 -19.76 31.24
C GLN A 49 -43.83 -19.94 29.78
N ASN A 50 -43.56 -21.18 29.38
CA ASN A 50 -43.26 -21.58 28.01
C ASN A 50 -44.49 -21.40 27.09
N SER A 51 -44.47 -20.40 26.22
CA SER A 51 -45.22 -20.41 24.95
C SER A 51 -44.24 -20.26 23.78
N SER A 52 -44.00 -21.35 23.05
CA SER A 52 -43.12 -21.39 21.89
C SER A 52 -43.82 -20.82 20.65
N LYS A 53 -43.88 -19.49 20.53
CA LYS A 53 -43.97 -18.84 19.22
C LYS A 53 -42.56 -18.75 18.66
N LEU A 54 -42.30 -19.42 17.52
CA LEU A 54 -41.06 -19.25 16.78
C LEU A 54 -40.95 -17.77 16.38
N GLN A 55 -39.99 -17.07 16.98
CA GLN A 55 -39.70 -15.69 16.66
C GLN A 55 -39.18 -15.59 15.22
N SER A 56 -39.90 -14.80 14.43
CA SER A 56 -39.58 -14.35 13.07
C SER A 56 -38.22 -13.61 13.01
N SER A 57 -37.71 -13.49 11.78
CA SER A 57 -36.37 -13.16 11.25
C SER A 57 -35.68 -11.87 11.71
N CYS A 58 -35.83 -11.43 12.96
CA CYS A 58 -35.16 -10.24 13.52
C CYS A 58 -33.70 -10.46 13.97
N ARG A 59 -32.96 -11.46 13.46
CA ARG A 59 -31.52 -11.62 13.75
C ARG A 59 -30.64 -10.69 12.90
N PHE A 60 -31.11 -10.26 11.73
CA PHE A 60 -30.35 -9.41 10.82
C PHE A 60 -30.12 -7.99 11.38
N ALA A 61 -31.10 -7.43 12.10
CA ALA A 61 -30.96 -6.14 12.79
C ALA A 61 -29.91 -6.17 13.92
N ARG A 62 -29.74 -7.32 14.58
CA ARG A 62 -28.73 -7.52 15.65
C ARG A 62 -27.31 -7.71 15.13
N MET A 63 -27.14 -8.30 13.94
CA MET A 63 -25.82 -8.44 13.30
C MET A 63 -25.29 -7.12 12.71
N ASN A 64 -26.18 -6.17 12.39
CA ASN A 64 -25.82 -4.88 11.80
C ASN A 64 -25.76 -3.72 12.81
N GLY A 65 -25.81 -3.97 14.12
CA GLY A 65 -25.64 -2.93 15.14
C GLY A 65 -26.75 -1.86 15.20
N ILE A 66 -27.90 -2.06 14.54
CA ILE A 66 -29.03 -1.11 14.63
C ILE A 66 -29.84 -1.47 15.88
N THR A 67 -29.48 -0.84 17.00
CA THR A 67 -30.38 -0.75 18.15
C THR A 67 -31.24 0.50 17.98
N ASN A 68 -32.56 0.36 18.05
CA ASN A 68 -33.48 1.49 18.05
C ASN A 68 -33.27 2.31 19.33
N GLY A 69 -32.39 3.31 19.26
CA GLY A 69 -32.30 4.40 20.22
C GLY A 69 -33.18 5.55 19.75
N ASN A 70 -34.35 5.70 20.38
CA ASN A 70 -35.20 6.87 20.18
C ASN A 70 -34.53 8.07 20.87
N GLY A 71 -33.89 8.95 20.09
CA GLY A 71 -33.22 10.15 20.60
C GLY A 71 -32.80 11.09 19.48
N ASN A 72 -33.49 12.23 19.39
CA ASN A 72 -33.20 13.32 18.46
C ASN A 72 -31.74 13.79 18.57
N GLY A 73 -31.02 13.78 17.44
CA GLY A 73 -29.71 14.39 17.28
C GLY A 73 -29.07 13.98 15.96
N GLU A 74 -28.99 14.90 15.00
CA GLU A 74 -28.43 14.70 13.67
C GLU A 74 -26.98 14.18 13.73
N ALA A 75 -26.73 13.02 13.14
CA ALA A 75 -25.40 12.58 12.72
C ALA A 75 -25.50 11.92 11.33
N ASN A 76 -24.92 12.58 10.33
CA ASN A 76 -24.78 12.07 8.97
C ASN A 76 -23.88 10.83 8.96
N CYS A 77 -24.47 9.63 8.96
CA CYS A 77 -23.76 8.38 8.68
C CYS A 77 -23.58 8.22 7.16
N SER A 78 -22.33 8.13 6.73
CA SER A 78 -21.92 7.87 5.36
C SER A 78 -22.45 6.51 4.88
N SER A 79 -23.26 6.52 3.83
CA SER A 79 -23.64 5.32 3.11
C SER A 79 -22.40 4.62 2.53
N SER A 80 -22.36 3.30 2.69
CA SER A 80 -21.38 2.40 2.09
C SER A 80 -21.37 2.59 0.56
N LEU A 81 -20.37 3.31 0.06
CA LEU A 81 -20.15 3.58 -1.37
C LEU A 81 -19.58 2.35 -2.11
N ALA A 82 -20.05 1.14 -1.80
CA ALA A 82 -19.37 -0.10 -2.18
C ALA A 82 -19.65 -0.61 -3.61
N SER A 83 -20.65 -0.12 -4.35
CA SER A 83 -21.10 -0.79 -5.60
C SER A 83 -20.93 -0.01 -6.92
N LYS A 84 -20.50 1.26 -6.94
CA LYS A 84 -20.73 2.12 -8.13
C LYS A 84 -19.79 1.98 -9.33
N THR A 85 -18.94 0.96 -9.39
CA THR A 85 -18.06 0.76 -10.55
C THR A 85 -18.09 -0.69 -10.99
N PHE A 86 -18.70 -0.94 -12.16
CA PHE A 86 -18.84 -2.23 -12.86
C PHE A 86 -20.01 -3.16 -12.47
N PHE A 87 -21.23 -2.76 -12.88
CA PHE A 87 -22.32 -3.69 -13.20
C PHE A 87 -22.95 -3.34 -14.57
N PRO A 88 -22.41 -3.80 -15.72
CA PRO A 88 -23.11 -3.63 -17.00
C PRO A 88 -23.60 -4.95 -17.62
N LEU A 89 -23.51 -6.11 -16.95
CA LEU A 89 -23.93 -7.38 -17.56
C LEU A 89 -25.39 -7.77 -17.31
N PHE A 90 -26.07 -7.19 -16.33
CA PHE A 90 -27.52 -7.37 -16.10
C PHE A 90 -28.17 -6.11 -15.50
N PRO A 91 -28.47 -5.08 -16.31
CA PRO A 91 -29.03 -3.82 -15.83
C PRO A 91 -30.36 -3.96 -15.08
N GLY A 92 -31.15 -4.99 -15.40
CA GLY A 92 -32.49 -5.21 -14.84
C GLY A 92 -32.55 -5.89 -13.46
N VAL A 93 -31.43 -6.41 -12.93
CA VAL A 93 -31.39 -7.08 -11.60
C VAL A 93 -30.75 -6.18 -10.55
N ALA A 94 -29.84 -5.28 -10.95
CA ALA A 94 -29.12 -4.41 -10.02
C ALA A 94 -30.01 -3.30 -9.41
N SER A 95 -31.00 -2.75 -10.13
CA SER A 95 -31.90 -1.75 -9.53
C SER A 95 -32.86 -2.35 -8.49
N ALA A 96 -32.97 -3.68 -8.40
CA ALA A 96 -33.78 -4.36 -7.39
C ALA A 96 -32.97 -4.72 -6.11
N LEU A 97 -31.65 -4.50 -6.12
CA LEU A 97 -30.74 -4.84 -5.02
C LEU A 97 -29.99 -3.63 -4.44
N ASP A 98 -29.93 -2.50 -5.16
CA ASP A 98 -29.34 -1.24 -4.68
C ASP A 98 -30.32 -0.46 -3.77
N GLU A 99 -31.61 -0.80 -3.81
CA GLU A 99 -32.57 -0.47 -2.77
C GLU A 99 -32.55 -1.62 -1.77
N SER A 100 -32.00 -1.40 -0.58
CA SER A 100 -32.43 -2.24 0.54
C SER A 100 -33.97 -2.10 0.62
N PRO A 101 -34.75 -3.19 0.83
CA PRO A 101 -36.19 -3.10 1.04
C PRO A 101 -36.60 -2.23 2.25
N TRP A 102 -35.63 -1.61 2.93
CA TRP A 102 -35.75 -0.98 4.22
C TRP A 102 -35.47 0.53 4.18
N GLU A 103 -35.11 1.13 3.03
CA GLU A 103 -34.79 2.58 2.95
C GLU A 103 -35.58 3.41 1.92
N SER A 104 -36.22 2.85 0.89
CA SER A 104 -36.98 3.69 -0.06
C SER A 104 -38.50 3.49 0.09
N GLY A 105 -39.19 4.53 0.54
CA GLY A 105 -40.65 4.60 0.65
C GLY A 105 -41.38 4.73 -0.69
N TYR A 106 -40.92 4.07 -1.76
CA TYR A 106 -41.56 4.10 -3.07
C TYR A 106 -41.92 2.69 -3.56
N ASN A 107 -43.23 2.42 -3.56
CA ASN A 107 -43.84 1.24 -4.15
C ASN A 107 -43.55 1.15 -5.66
N THR A 108 -42.60 0.31 -6.06
CA THR A 108 -42.59 -0.29 -7.42
C THR A 108 -42.79 -1.80 -7.31
N PRO A 109 -43.75 -2.40 -8.06
CA PRO A 109 -44.05 -3.82 -7.95
C PRO A 109 -43.03 -4.59 -8.81
N THR A 110 -41.85 -4.82 -8.26
CA THR A 110 -40.84 -5.68 -8.90
C THR A 110 -41.08 -7.14 -8.52
N LEU A 111 -40.60 -8.07 -9.36
CA LEU A 111 -40.68 -9.53 -9.19
C LEU A 111 -40.34 -10.01 -7.76
N GLY A 112 -39.49 -9.28 -7.03
CA GLY A 112 -39.17 -9.51 -5.62
C GLY A 112 -40.37 -9.40 -4.68
N ALA A 113 -41.27 -8.43 -4.87
CA ALA A 113 -42.48 -8.29 -4.04
C ALA A 113 -43.50 -9.41 -4.33
N ALA A 114 -43.59 -9.89 -5.56
CA ALA A 114 -44.44 -11.03 -5.92
C ALA A 114 -43.91 -12.35 -5.33
N ILE A 115 -42.59 -12.56 -5.39
CA ILE A 115 -41.91 -13.70 -4.77
C ILE A 115 -42.06 -13.63 -3.25
N HIS A 116 -41.84 -12.48 -2.62
CA HIS A 116 -42.02 -12.28 -1.18
C HIS A 116 -43.44 -12.60 -0.72
N ASN A 117 -44.45 -12.05 -1.39
CA ASN A 117 -45.86 -12.32 -1.07
C ASN A 117 -46.22 -13.80 -1.26
N ALA A 118 -45.66 -14.48 -2.26
CA ALA A 118 -45.90 -15.91 -2.47
C ALA A 118 -45.21 -16.76 -1.38
N VAL A 119 -43.99 -16.38 -0.97
CA VAL A 119 -43.24 -17.05 0.09
C VAL A 119 -43.94 -16.85 1.44
N GLU A 120 -44.29 -15.62 1.82
CA GLU A 120 -45.01 -15.33 3.07
C GLU A 120 -46.35 -16.08 3.14
N ARG A 121 -47.15 -16.08 2.06
CA ARG A 121 -48.42 -16.82 2.03
C ARG A 121 -48.23 -18.32 2.18
N THR A 122 -47.13 -18.85 1.62
CA THR A 122 -46.79 -20.28 1.72
C THR A 122 -46.29 -20.62 3.13
N GLU A 123 -45.48 -19.76 3.72
CA GLU A 123 -44.98 -19.89 5.09
C GLU A 123 -46.13 -19.83 6.11
N ASP A 124 -47.02 -18.83 5.98
CA ASP A 124 -48.23 -18.71 6.81
C ASP A 124 -49.14 -19.93 6.70
N ALA A 125 -49.31 -20.49 5.49
CA ALA A 125 -50.12 -21.69 5.28
C ALA A 125 -49.49 -22.94 5.92
N LEU A 126 -48.17 -23.10 5.78
CA LEU A 126 -47.42 -24.19 6.41
C LEU A 126 -47.39 -24.07 7.93
N GLN A 127 -47.30 -22.85 8.46
CA GLN A 127 -47.29 -22.58 9.89
C GLN A 127 -48.68 -22.83 10.51
N LYS A 128 -49.75 -22.41 9.84
CA LYS A 128 -51.13 -22.77 10.23
C LYS A 128 -51.37 -24.28 10.21
N LEU A 129 -50.84 -24.99 9.21
CA LEU A 129 -50.91 -26.45 9.14
C LEU A 129 -50.12 -27.16 10.26
N ALA A 130 -48.97 -26.61 10.65
CA ALA A 130 -48.19 -27.12 11.78
C ALA A 130 -48.88 -26.88 13.13
N GLU A 131 -49.58 -25.75 13.30
CA GLU A 131 -50.28 -25.40 14.55
C GLU A 131 -51.62 -26.16 14.72
N GLN A 132 -52.31 -26.52 13.63
CA GLN A 132 -53.64 -27.12 13.68
C GLN A 132 -53.71 -28.60 14.09
N ARG A 133 -52.62 -29.38 14.02
CA ARG A 133 -52.66 -30.83 14.30
C ARG A 133 -51.45 -31.32 15.08
N LYS A 134 -51.60 -31.41 16.41
CA LYS A 134 -50.61 -32.03 17.31
C LYS A 134 -50.47 -33.55 17.03
N GLY A 135 -49.29 -33.99 16.60
CA GLY A 135 -48.83 -35.39 16.60
C GLY A 135 -48.84 -36.15 15.27
N GLY A 136 -49.22 -35.52 14.15
CA GLY A 136 -49.42 -36.21 12.86
C GLY A 136 -48.23 -36.20 11.89
N LEU A 137 -48.19 -37.13 10.92
CA LEU A 137 -47.20 -37.17 9.84
C LEU A 137 -47.11 -35.83 9.08
N LEU A 138 -48.25 -35.17 8.85
CA LEU A 138 -48.33 -33.88 8.16
C LEU A 138 -47.68 -32.74 8.94
N GLU A 139 -47.74 -32.74 10.27
CA GLU A 139 -47.05 -31.75 11.12
C GLU A 139 -45.52 -31.92 10.99
N ARG A 140 -45.03 -33.16 11.03
CA ARG A 140 -43.60 -33.45 10.85
C ARG A 140 -43.12 -33.03 9.46
N VAL A 141 -43.94 -33.24 8.43
CA VAL A 141 -43.64 -32.79 7.06
C VAL A 141 -43.62 -31.26 7.01
N ALA A 142 -44.65 -30.57 7.51
CA ALA A 142 -44.69 -29.11 7.54
C ALA A 142 -43.50 -28.49 8.30
N GLN A 143 -43.16 -29.00 9.49
CA GLN A 143 -42.01 -28.55 10.27
C GLN A 143 -40.67 -28.83 9.55
N SER A 144 -40.55 -29.97 8.86
CA SER A 144 -39.35 -30.30 8.09
C SER A 144 -39.21 -29.40 6.86
N THR A 145 -40.31 -29.11 6.18
CA THR A 145 -40.37 -28.18 5.05
C THR A 145 -40.00 -26.76 5.47
N ILE A 146 -40.54 -26.26 6.59
CA ILE A 146 -40.19 -24.95 7.15
C ILE A 146 -38.69 -24.91 7.53
N LYS A 147 -38.17 -25.96 8.19
CA LYS A 147 -36.74 -26.04 8.53
C LYS A 147 -35.85 -26.03 7.28
N ALA A 148 -36.23 -26.77 6.23
CA ALA A 148 -35.51 -26.80 4.96
C ALA A 148 -35.57 -25.45 4.25
N ALA A 149 -36.74 -24.80 4.22
CA ALA A 149 -36.92 -23.46 3.66
C ALA A 149 -36.03 -22.43 4.38
N ASN A 150 -36.03 -22.42 5.72
CA ASN A 150 -35.16 -21.56 6.53
C ASN A 150 -33.67 -21.83 6.30
N GLN A 151 -33.28 -23.08 6.07
CA GLN A 151 -31.90 -23.42 5.72
C GLN A 151 -31.52 -22.89 4.33
N ILE A 152 -32.40 -23.06 3.34
CA ILE A 152 -32.19 -22.56 1.97
C ILE A 152 -32.12 -21.04 1.98
N GLU A 153 -33.03 -20.35 2.68
CA GLU A 153 -33.03 -18.89 2.81
C GLU A 153 -31.71 -18.41 3.42
N ARG A 154 -31.24 -19.02 4.51
CA ARG A 154 -29.94 -18.70 5.11
C ARG A 154 -28.78 -18.92 4.15
N LEU A 155 -28.80 -20.00 3.38
CA LEU A 155 -27.76 -20.27 2.38
C LEU A 155 -27.77 -19.22 1.26
N ILE A 156 -28.95 -18.83 0.77
CA ILE A 156 -29.11 -17.78 -0.25
C ILE A 156 -28.66 -16.42 0.31
N GLN A 157 -29.07 -16.07 1.53
CA GLN A 157 -28.65 -14.84 2.19
C GLN A 157 -27.14 -14.79 2.37
N TRP A 158 -26.53 -15.89 2.83
CA TRP A 158 -25.08 -16.00 2.95
C TRP A 158 -24.39 -15.89 1.59
N GLU A 159 -24.94 -16.51 0.56
CA GLU A 159 -24.40 -16.46 -0.80
C GLU A 159 -24.41 -15.03 -1.34
N ILE A 160 -25.53 -14.32 -1.23
CA ILE A 160 -25.65 -12.90 -1.63
C ILE A 160 -24.69 -12.04 -0.82
N TYR A 161 -24.71 -12.17 0.51
CA TYR A 161 -23.82 -11.43 1.41
C TYR A 161 -22.34 -11.64 1.05
N SER A 162 -21.94 -12.90 0.83
CA SER A 162 -20.55 -13.24 0.52
C SER A 162 -20.10 -12.67 -0.83
N ARG A 163 -20.99 -12.61 -1.84
CA ARG A 163 -20.68 -12.03 -3.15
C ARG A 163 -20.56 -10.51 -3.11
N VAL A 164 -21.45 -9.85 -2.38
CA VAL A 164 -21.43 -8.38 -2.22
C VAL A 164 -20.21 -7.94 -1.43
N ASN A 165 -19.82 -8.71 -0.41
CA ASN A 165 -18.71 -8.38 0.49
C ASN A 165 -17.39 -9.09 0.16
N ALA A 166 -17.33 -9.78 -0.99
CA ALA A 166 -16.12 -10.45 -1.47
C ALA A 166 -14.96 -9.45 -1.53
N ILE A 167 -13.81 -9.85 -0.99
CA ILE A 167 -12.58 -9.07 -1.14
C ILE A 167 -12.24 -8.91 -2.62
N ALA A 168 -11.63 -7.78 -2.96
CA ALA A 168 -11.30 -7.48 -4.34
C ALA A 168 -10.33 -8.52 -4.92
N GLY A 169 -10.32 -8.69 -6.25
CA GLY A 169 -9.54 -9.75 -6.90
C GLY A 169 -8.05 -9.73 -6.56
N LEU A 170 -7.44 -8.54 -6.48
CA LEU A 170 -6.05 -8.39 -6.09
C LEU A 170 -5.81 -8.74 -4.61
N ASP A 171 -6.74 -8.38 -3.72
CA ASP A 171 -6.69 -8.76 -2.31
C ASP A 171 -6.77 -10.29 -2.15
N ASN A 172 -7.67 -10.93 -2.91
CA ASN A 172 -7.84 -12.38 -2.94
C ASN A 172 -6.61 -13.09 -3.55
N MET A 173 -6.00 -12.50 -4.58
CA MET A 173 -4.81 -13.05 -5.24
C MET A 173 -3.67 -13.30 -4.25
N TRP A 174 -3.43 -12.40 -3.30
CA TRP A 174 -2.38 -12.58 -2.29
C TRP A 174 -2.62 -13.80 -1.39
N LEU A 175 -3.86 -14.06 -0.99
CA LEU A 175 -4.22 -15.27 -0.23
C LEU A 175 -3.99 -16.54 -1.05
N LEU A 176 -4.37 -16.50 -2.33
CA LEU A 176 -4.22 -17.65 -3.21
C LEU A 176 -2.74 -17.96 -3.50
N MET A 177 -1.90 -16.93 -3.64
CA MET A 177 -0.47 -17.11 -3.87
C MET A 177 0.25 -17.76 -2.66
N ASP A 178 -0.15 -17.41 -1.44
CA ASP A 178 0.34 -18.04 -0.21
C ASP A 178 -0.02 -19.55 -0.16
N GLY A 179 -1.21 -19.93 -0.63
CA GLY A 179 -1.65 -21.34 -0.68
C GLY A 179 -0.94 -22.23 -1.72
N ILE A 180 -0.19 -21.65 -2.66
CA ILE A 180 0.29 -22.34 -3.88
C ILE A 180 1.80 -22.39 -3.96
N SER A 181 2.44 -21.25 -3.73
CA SER A 181 3.89 -21.12 -3.65
C SER A 181 4.27 -20.88 -2.19
N ALA A 182 5.53 -21.09 -1.84
CA ALA A 182 6.04 -20.71 -0.51
C ALA A 182 6.23 -19.17 -0.43
N PHE A 183 5.19 -18.44 -0.77
CA PHE A 183 5.16 -16.99 -0.89
C PHE A 183 4.47 -16.41 0.33
N ASN A 184 5.17 -15.56 1.09
CA ASN A 184 4.62 -14.87 2.24
C ASN A 184 4.37 -13.39 1.86
N PRO A 185 3.10 -12.95 1.69
CA PRO A 185 2.72 -11.56 1.36
C PRO A 185 2.91 -10.59 2.54
N VAL A 186 4.05 -10.62 3.22
CA VAL A 186 4.32 -9.75 4.36
C VAL A 186 4.79 -8.37 3.91
N CYS A 187 4.09 -7.33 4.36
CA CYS A 187 4.57 -5.95 4.37
C CYS A 187 5.08 -5.60 5.76
N THR A 188 6.22 -4.93 5.85
CA THR A 188 6.81 -4.58 7.16
C THR A 188 7.15 -3.11 7.25
N ALA A 189 6.93 -2.50 8.41
CA ALA A 189 7.45 -1.19 8.79
C ALA A 189 8.24 -1.33 10.09
N THR A 190 9.44 -0.75 10.14
CA THR A 190 10.27 -0.72 11.36
C THR A 190 10.48 0.73 11.78
N TYR A 191 10.20 1.02 13.05
CA TYR A 191 10.45 2.31 13.68
C TYR A 191 11.51 2.15 14.74
N THR A 192 12.41 3.12 14.84
CA THR A 192 13.32 3.28 15.98
C THR A 192 13.03 4.60 16.65
N PHE A 193 13.08 4.63 17.97
CA PHE A 193 12.63 5.77 18.76
C PHE A 193 13.80 6.48 19.42
N LYS A 194 13.62 7.74 19.79
CA LYS A 194 14.63 8.50 20.53
C LYS A 194 14.78 7.98 21.95
N GLU A 195 13.65 7.70 22.59
CA GLU A 195 13.51 7.01 23.86
C GLU A 195 12.52 5.85 23.69
N PRO A 196 12.60 4.77 24.50
CA PRO A 196 11.75 3.61 24.31
C PRO A 196 10.26 3.96 24.40
N ALA A 197 9.50 3.60 23.37
CA ALA A 197 8.05 3.70 23.40
C ALA A 197 7.50 2.55 24.25
N LYS A 198 6.75 2.89 25.31
CA LYS A 198 6.16 1.88 26.20
C LYS A 198 5.11 1.08 25.43
N LEU A 199 5.02 -0.21 25.75
CA LEU A 199 4.01 -1.10 25.18
C LEU A 199 2.58 -0.51 25.23
N GLN A 200 2.18 0.09 26.35
CA GLN A 200 0.83 0.64 26.52
C GLN A 200 0.57 1.84 25.58
N ASP A 201 1.52 2.77 25.47
CA ASP A 201 1.37 3.96 24.62
C ASP A 201 1.26 3.57 23.13
N LEU A 202 1.94 2.48 22.73
CA LEU A 202 1.79 1.89 21.39
C LEU A 202 0.43 1.22 21.22
N LYS A 203 -0.06 0.45 22.20
CA LYS A 203 -1.42 -0.12 22.16
C LYS A 203 -2.48 0.96 22.02
N ASP A 204 -2.41 2.02 22.81
CA ASP A 204 -3.34 3.15 22.74
C ASP A 204 -3.30 3.85 21.38
N SER A 205 -2.11 3.93 20.78
CA SER A 205 -1.96 4.43 19.40
C SER A 205 -2.63 3.49 18.39
N MET A 206 -2.46 2.17 18.50
CA MET A 206 -3.12 1.21 17.60
C MET A 206 -4.64 1.15 17.79
N ILE A 207 -5.14 1.33 19.02
CA ILE A 207 -6.59 1.43 19.30
C ILE A 207 -7.20 2.66 18.58
N ARG A 208 -6.50 3.80 18.57
CA ARG A 208 -6.91 4.96 17.77
C ARG A 208 -6.90 4.66 16.27
N GLN A 209 -5.95 3.85 15.79
CA GLN A 209 -5.93 3.38 14.40
C GLN A 209 -7.20 2.60 14.06
N ILE A 210 -7.56 1.64 14.93
CA ILE A 210 -8.72 0.77 14.75
C ILE A 210 -10.01 1.57 14.63
N GLY A 211 -10.17 2.63 15.42
CA GLY A 211 -11.35 3.51 15.35
C GLY A 211 -11.57 4.15 13.98
N HIS A 212 -10.50 4.39 13.21
CA HIS A 212 -10.58 4.91 11.84
C HIS A 212 -10.55 3.81 10.77
N PHE A 213 -9.93 2.67 11.08
CA PHE A 213 -9.71 1.57 10.15
C PHE A 213 -10.24 0.24 10.75
N PRO A 214 -11.56 -0.03 10.63
CA PRO A 214 -12.17 -1.24 11.21
C PRO A 214 -11.58 -2.56 10.71
N LYS A 215 -10.93 -2.58 9.54
CA LYS A 215 -10.28 -3.79 8.99
C LYS A 215 -9.21 -4.38 9.90
N TYR A 216 -8.66 -3.61 10.85
CA TYR A 216 -7.71 -4.12 11.85
C TYR A 216 -8.35 -5.03 12.91
N THR A 217 -9.68 -5.03 13.05
CA THR A 217 -10.42 -5.96 13.92
C THR A 217 -11.14 -7.04 13.13
N GLN A 218 -10.85 -7.16 11.82
CA GLN A 218 -11.50 -8.11 10.94
C GLN A 218 -10.59 -9.27 10.60
N LYS A 219 -11.15 -10.49 10.63
CA LYS A 219 -10.51 -11.72 10.19
C LYS A 219 -11.14 -12.23 8.90
N LEU A 220 -10.51 -13.22 8.28
CA LEU A 220 -11.09 -13.88 7.10
C LEU A 220 -12.14 -14.90 7.55
N ALA A 221 -13.32 -14.88 6.94
CA ALA A 221 -14.35 -15.89 7.22
C ALA A 221 -13.98 -17.27 6.66
N ASP A 222 -13.28 -17.27 5.53
CA ASP A 222 -12.85 -18.44 4.78
C ASP A 222 -11.69 -18.06 3.85
N VAL A 223 -10.99 -19.07 3.31
CA VAL A 223 -9.92 -18.89 2.32
C VAL A 223 -10.07 -19.89 1.18
N GLY A 224 -9.82 -19.45 -0.06
CA GLY A 224 -9.63 -20.35 -1.21
C GLY A 224 -10.89 -21.06 -1.73
N ARG A 225 -12.05 -20.41 -1.72
CA ARG A 225 -13.29 -20.93 -2.31
C ARG A 225 -13.25 -20.92 -3.85
N PHE A 226 -13.94 -21.88 -4.47
CA PHE A 226 -13.88 -22.10 -5.93
C PHE A 226 -14.68 -21.07 -6.75
N PHE A 227 -15.91 -20.76 -6.31
CA PHE A 227 -16.81 -19.84 -7.04
C PHE A 227 -16.88 -18.44 -6.42
N HIS A 228 -16.28 -18.21 -5.25
CA HIS A 228 -16.43 -16.99 -4.45
C HIS A 228 -15.09 -16.51 -3.92
N GLY A 229 -14.91 -15.19 -3.85
CA GLY A 229 -13.81 -14.59 -3.09
C GLY A 229 -14.00 -14.76 -1.59
N SER A 230 -12.91 -14.66 -0.85
CA SER A 230 -12.95 -14.62 0.62
C SER A 230 -13.63 -13.33 1.10
N ILE A 231 -14.09 -13.28 2.35
CA ILE A 231 -14.65 -12.05 2.95
C ILE A 231 -13.94 -11.72 4.27
N PHE A 232 -13.88 -10.42 4.59
CA PHE A 232 -13.54 -9.96 5.93
C PHE A 232 -14.80 -9.91 6.80
N ILE A 233 -14.71 -10.45 8.01
CA ILE A 233 -15.75 -10.39 9.04
C ILE A 233 -15.15 -9.87 10.34
N ASP A 234 -15.94 -9.17 11.14
CA ASP A 234 -15.50 -8.69 12.44
C ASP A 234 -15.14 -9.87 13.36
N ASP A 235 -14.02 -9.74 14.06
CA ASP A 235 -13.59 -10.71 15.05
C ASP A 235 -14.26 -10.40 16.40
N ALA A 236 -15.26 -11.21 16.77
CA ALA A 236 -16.01 -11.02 18.02
C ALA A 236 -15.13 -11.14 19.27
N ASP A 237 -14.03 -11.88 19.18
CA ASP A 237 -13.08 -12.12 20.26
C ASP A 237 -11.78 -11.32 20.07
N PHE A 238 -11.85 -10.18 19.35
CA PHE A 238 -10.69 -9.34 19.10
C PHE A 238 -10.03 -8.89 20.41
N ASP A 239 -8.73 -9.16 20.52
CA ASP A 239 -7.90 -8.75 21.65
C ASP A 239 -6.58 -8.16 21.14
N ILE A 240 -6.35 -6.89 21.47
CA ILE A 240 -5.17 -6.13 21.07
C ILE A 240 -3.86 -6.76 21.59
N ASP A 241 -3.91 -7.48 22.70
CA ASP A 241 -2.73 -8.11 23.33
C ASP A 241 -2.21 -9.29 22.50
N HIS A 242 -3.07 -9.89 21.66
CA HIS A 242 -2.62 -10.87 20.69
C HIS A 242 -1.79 -10.25 19.57
N HIS A 243 -2.01 -8.99 19.23
CA HIS A 243 -1.41 -8.31 18.09
C HIS A 243 -0.23 -7.41 18.47
N VAL A 244 -0.21 -6.82 19.67
CA VAL A 244 0.85 -5.91 20.11
C VAL A 244 1.58 -6.51 21.31
N ARG A 245 2.80 -7.01 21.08
CA ARG A 245 3.59 -7.73 22.08
C ARG A 245 4.94 -7.08 22.32
N SER A 246 5.40 -7.12 23.56
CA SER A 246 6.77 -6.75 23.91
C SER A 246 7.70 -7.94 23.71
N HIS A 247 8.90 -7.68 23.20
CA HIS A 247 9.96 -8.63 22.95
C HIS A 247 11.28 -8.04 23.46
N THR A 248 12.20 -8.92 23.85
CA THR A 248 13.54 -8.54 24.32
C THR A 248 14.57 -9.04 23.32
N LEU A 249 15.35 -8.13 22.74
CA LEU A 249 16.46 -8.50 21.87
C LEU A 249 17.60 -9.14 22.69
N PRO A 250 18.29 -10.17 22.17
CA PRO A 250 19.43 -10.78 22.85
C PRO A 250 20.67 -9.87 22.81
N GLY A 251 21.70 -10.25 23.56
CA GLY A 251 23.04 -9.66 23.42
C GLY A 251 23.08 -8.15 23.65
N LYS A 252 23.73 -7.42 22.73
CA LYS A 252 23.85 -5.96 22.78
C LYS A 252 22.57 -5.23 22.39
N ALA A 253 21.55 -5.94 21.90
CA ALA A 253 20.29 -5.36 21.44
C ALA A 253 20.47 -4.21 20.43
N GLY A 254 21.48 -4.32 19.55
CA GLY A 254 21.82 -3.31 18.56
C GLY A 254 21.13 -3.55 17.22
N LYS A 255 21.60 -2.82 16.19
CA LYS A 255 21.11 -2.94 14.80
C LYS A 255 21.05 -4.40 14.32
N ARG A 256 22.12 -5.17 14.55
CA ARG A 256 22.24 -6.55 14.08
C ARG A 256 21.20 -7.47 14.71
N GLU A 257 20.96 -7.31 16.02
CA GLU A 257 19.96 -8.09 16.74
C GLU A 257 18.54 -7.70 16.33
N LEU A 258 18.27 -6.41 16.09
CA LEU A 258 17.00 -5.94 15.52
C LEU A 258 16.76 -6.51 14.12
N GLU A 259 17.78 -6.54 13.26
CA GLU A 259 17.70 -7.10 11.91
C GLU A 259 17.43 -8.61 11.93
N SER A 260 18.10 -9.34 12.83
CA SER A 260 17.85 -10.77 13.03
C SER A 260 16.44 -11.04 13.57
N PHE A 261 15.96 -10.23 14.51
CA PHE A 261 14.59 -10.33 15.00
C PHE A 261 13.59 -10.04 13.88
N ALA A 262 13.81 -8.98 13.11
CA ALA A 262 12.96 -8.62 11.99
C ALA A 262 12.93 -9.73 10.93
N SER A 263 14.07 -10.35 10.60
CA SER A 263 14.11 -11.46 9.64
C SER A 263 13.29 -12.66 10.10
N ASP A 264 13.35 -13.00 11.38
CA ASP A 264 12.55 -14.10 11.93
C ASP A 264 11.07 -13.73 11.97
N PHE A 265 10.75 -12.50 12.38
CA PHE A 265 9.38 -12.00 12.49
C PHE A 265 8.66 -11.92 11.13
N ILE A 266 9.34 -11.48 10.07
CA ILE A 266 8.76 -11.47 8.71
C ILE A 266 8.65 -12.88 8.11
N ALA A 267 9.46 -13.84 8.57
CA ALA A 267 9.43 -15.22 8.07
C ALA A 267 8.23 -16.03 8.61
N GLN A 268 7.64 -15.62 9.74
CA GLN A 268 6.52 -16.34 10.37
C GLN A 268 5.31 -16.41 9.42
N GLY A 269 4.62 -17.55 9.41
CA GLY A 269 3.36 -17.72 8.70
C GLY A 269 2.22 -16.88 9.30
N TRP A 270 1.06 -16.91 8.66
CA TRP A 270 -0.14 -16.19 9.10
C TRP A 270 -1.19 -17.13 9.67
N ASP A 271 -1.80 -16.74 10.79
CA ASP A 271 -3.00 -17.36 11.33
C ASP A 271 -4.24 -16.65 10.76
N PHE A 272 -4.87 -17.26 9.76
CA PHE A 272 -6.06 -16.69 9.10
C PHE A 272 -7.32 -16.65 9.99
N SER A 273 -7.27 -17.25 11.19
CA SER A 273 -8.37 -17.17 12.16
C SER A 273 -8.40 -15.86 12.95
N ARG A 274 -7.43 -14.96 12.71
CA ARG A 274 -7.27 -13.67 13.40
C ARG A 274 -7.06 -12.54 12.39
N PRO A 275 -7.20 -11.26 12.81
CA PRO A 275 -6.80 -10.13 11.98
C PRO A 275 -5.34 -10.19 11.55
N LEU A 276 -5.06 -9.87 10.28
CA LEU A 276 -3.78 -10.19 9.64
C LEU A 276 -2.71 -9.09 9.80
N TRP A 277 -2.40 -8.74 11.05
CA TRP A 277 -1.35 -7.78 11.40
C TRP A 277 -0.81 -8.04 12.79
N GLU A 278 0.46 -7.68 13.02
CA GLU A 278 1.13 -7.84 14.31
C GLU A 278 2.18 -6.74 14.51
N THR A 279 2.43 -6.36 15.77
CA THR A 279 3.42 -5.37 16.20
C THR A 279 4.27 -5.95 17.32
N ALA A 280 5.58 -5.97 17.09
CA ALA A 280 6.57 -6.28 18.10
C ALA A 280 7.19 -4.98 18.64
N VAL A 281 7.16 -4.79 19.96
CA VAL A 281 7.78 -3.68 20.68
C VAL A 281 9.07 -4.15 21.32
N LEU A 282 10.16 -3.44 21.10
CA LEU A 282 11.51 -3.83 21.49
C LEU A 282 12.13 -2.71 22.34
N GLU A 283 11.71 -2.62 23.61
CA GLU A 283 12.08 -1.51 24.50
C GLU A 283 13.58 -1.48 24.83
N ASN A 284 14.25 -2.64 24.80
CA ASN A 284 15.67 -2.77 25.12
C ASN A 284 16.61 -2.48 23.94
N PHE A 285 16.09 -2.15 22.76
CA PHE A 285 16.91 -1.81 21.60
C PHE A 285 17.75 -0.56 21.86
N VAL A 286 19.03 -0.59 21.51
CA VAL A 286 19.93 0.56 21.59
C VAL A 286 20.82 0.62 20.35
N ASP A 287 20.74 1.72 19.62
CA ASP A 287 21.63 1.99 18.48
C ASP A 287 22.53 3.19 18.81
N GLU A 288 23.80 2.90 19.07
CA GLU A 288 24.82 3.90 19.38
C GLU A 288 25.07 4.87 18.20
N GLU A 289 24.92 4.42 16.94
CA GLU A 289 25.18 5.24 15.75
C GLU A 289 24.07 6.27 15.52
N SER A 290 22.81 5.87 15.65
CA SER A 290 21.66 6.78 15.49
C SER A 290 21.24 7.47 16.79
N GLY A 291 21.73 6.99 17.94
CA GLY A 291 21.29 7.42 19.26
C GLY A 291 19.83 7.06 19.56
N ALA A 292 19.30 6.03 18.89
CA ALA A 292 17.96 5.51 19.09
C ALA A 292 17.93 4.53 20.27
N LYS A 293 16.83 4.58 21.03
CA LYS A 293 16.53 3.70 22.15
C LYS A 293 15.10 3.22 22.00
N GLY A 294 14.91 1.91 21.93
CA GLY A 294 13.64 1.28 21.59
C GLY A 294 13.38 1.20 20.09
N ALA A 295 12.71 0.13 19.68
CA ALA A 295 12.24 -0.07 18.32
C ALA A 295 10.86 -0.72 18.32
N CYS A 296 10.15 -0.63 17.20
CA CYS A 296 9.02 -1.52 16.93
C CYS A 296 9.05 -2.00 15.47
N VAL A 297 8.59 -3.24 15.28
CA VAL A 297 8.44 -3.86 13.95
C VAL A 297 6.97 -4.20 13.78
N ILE A 298 6.34 -3.63 12.77
CA ILE A 298 4.94 -3.86 12.43
C ILE A 298 4.91 -4.67 11.14
N ARG A 299 4.22 -5.81 11.16
CA ARG A 299 3.97 -6.61 9.96
C ARG A 299 2.48 -6.69 9.65
N GLY A 300 2.14 -6.71 8.37
CA GLY A 300 0.77 -6.86 7.88
C GLY A 300 0.72 -7.72 6.63
N HIS A 301 -0.33 -8.52 6.49
CA HIS A 301 -0.56 -9.31 5.29
C HIS A 301 -1.04 -8.40 4.15
N HIS A 302 -0.55 -8.56 2.93
CA HIS A 302 -0.83 -7.63 1.82
C HIS A 302 -2.30 -7.66 1.31
N THR A 303 -3.10 -8.65 1.72
CA THR A 303 -4.59 -8.66 1.59
C THR A 303 -5.27 -7.65 2.53
N LEU A 304 -4.61 -7.27 3.62
CA LEU A 304 -5.12 -6.24 4.53
C LEU A 304 -5.10 -4.87 3.87
N ALA A 305 -4.03 -4.52 3.16
CA ALA A 305 -3.90 -3.23 2.47
C ALA A 305 -2.79 -3.28 1.40
N ASP A 306 -2.86 -2.37 0.41
CA ASP A 306 -1.67 -2.04 -0.36
C ASP A 306 -0.61 -1.31 0.49
N GLY A 307 0.62 -1.23 -0.02
CA GLY A 307 1.70 -0.53 0.69
C GLY A 307 1.36 0.94 1.01
N GLN A 308 0.64 1.65 0.14
CA GLN A 308 0.24 3.03 0.42
C GLN A 308 -0.84 3.13 1.50
N GLY A 309 -1.87 2.28 1.45
CA GLY A 309 -2.92 2.22 2.46
C GLY A 309 -2.39 1.82 3.83
N PHE A 310 -1.47 0.85 3.88
CA PHE A 310 -0.82 0.42 5.12
C PHE A 310 0.05 1.52 5.76
N ILE A 311 0.78 2.29 4.97
CA ILE A 311 1.59 3.40 5.47
C ILE A 311 0.72 4.58 5.88
N MET A 312 -0.34 4.85 5.12
CA MET A 312 -1.33 5.88 5.45
C MET A 312 -2.00 5.58 6.80
N SER A 313 -2.41 4.32 7.05
CA SER A 313 -2.97 3.96 8.35
C SER A 313 -1.95 4.08 9.47
N GLN A 314 -0.68 3.78 9.24
CA GLN A 314 0.36 3.97 10.26
C GLN A 314 0.62 5.46 10.54
N LEU A 315 0.64 6.31 9.51
CA LEU A 315 0.81 7.75 9.67
C LEU A 315 -0.33 8.40 10.44
N PHE A 316 -1.53 7.87 10.33
CA PHE A 316 -2.72 8.37 11.01
C PHE A 316 -2.52 8.51 12.53
N VAL A 317 -1.84 7.55 13.17
CA VAL A 317 -1.65 7.51 14.63
C VAL A 317 -0.42 8.29 15.11
N THR A 318 0.26 8.98 14.20
CA THR A 318 1.47 9.75 14.47
C THR A 318 1.14 11.23 14.63
N SER A 319 2.12 12.06 15.01
CA SER A 319 1.97 13.51 15.01
C SER A 319 1.64 14.12 13.63
N LEU A 320 1.77 13.35 12.54
CA LEU A 320 1.35 13.77 11.20
C LEU A 320 -0.15 13.55 10.93
N GLY A 321 -0.86 12.74 11.73
CA GLY A 321 -2.25 12.34 11.52
C GLY A 321 -3.19 13.49 11.13
N PRO A 322 -3.33 14.55 11.96
CA PRO A 322 -4.22 15.66 11.66
C PRO A 322 -3.88 16.41 10.36
N LYS A 323 -2.58 16.50 10.04
CA LYS A 323 -2.11 17.11 8.79
C LYS A 323 -2.39 16.21 7.59
N LEU A 324 -2.22 14.90 7.74
CA LEU A 324 -2.57 13.90 6.73
C LEU A 324 -4.06 13.98 6.41
N GLU A 325 -4.91 14.03 7.44
CA GLU A 325 -6.36 14.19 7.28
C GLU A 325 -6.71 15.46 6.49
N SER A 326 -6.17 16.60 6.90
CA SER A 326 -6.38 17.87 6.21
C SER A 326 -5.92 17.83 4.76
N MET A 327 -4.77 17.20 4.49
CA MET A 327 -4.23 17.06 3.13
C MET A 327 -5.12 16.17 2.25
N MET A 328 -5.61 15.05 2.79
CA MET A 328 -6.48 14.13 2.08
C MET A 328 -7.85 14.74 1.78
N SER A 329 -8.46 15.39 2.78
CA SER A 329 -9.73 16.12 2.62
C SER A 329 -9.62 17.25 1.58
N LYS A 330 -8.57 18.08 1.66
CA LYS A 330 -8.33 19.15 0.67
C LYS A 330 -8.10 18.61 -0.74
N GLY A 331 -7.41 17.48 -0.86
CA GLY A 331 -7.18 16.79 -2.13
C GLY A 331 -8.48 16.26 -2.74
N ALA A 332 -9.32 15.61 -1.92
CA ALA A 332 -10.63 15.13 -2.32
C ALA A 332 -11.55 16.28 -2.77
N GLN A 333 -11.60 17.35 -1.98
CA GLN A 333 -12.38 18.54 -2.31
C GLN A 333 -11.89 19.19 -3.60
N LEU A 334 -10.57 19.34 -3.78
CA LEU A 334 -10.02 19.89 -5.01
C LEU A 334 -10.38 19.04 -6.23
N LEU A 335 -10.32 17.71 -6.12
CA LEU A 335 -10.70 16.80 -7.19
C LEU A 335 -12.19 16.89 -7.50
N SER A 336 -13.03 16.98 -6.47
CA SER A 336 -14.47 17.20 -6.61
C SER A 336 -14.76 18.54 -7.30
N ASP A 337 -14.18 19.63 -6.80
CA ASP A 337 -14.32 20.98 -7.37
C ASP A 337 -13.90 20.99 -8.85
N ALA A 338 -12.80 20.30 -9.19
CA ALA A 338 -12.30 20.22 -10.56
C ALA A 338 -13.27 19.46 -11.48
N LYS A 339 -13.81 18.32 -11.04
CA LYS A 339 -14.81 17.54 -11.81
C LYS A 339 -16.09 18.32 -12.09
N HIS A 340 -16.49 19.20 -11.17
CA HIS A 340 -17.68 20.04 -11.30
C HIS A 340 -17.38 21.42 -11.92
N GLY A 341 -16.16 21.68 -12.38
CA GLY A 341 -15.76 22.97 -12.97
C GLY A 341 -15.71 24.15 -11.99
N LYS A 342 -15.76 23.90 -10.68
CA LYS A 342 -15.72 24.89 -9.58
C LYS A 342 -14.29 25.21 -9.12
N ALA A 343 -13.30 24.40 -9.49
CA ALA A 343 -11.92 24.64 -9.10
C ALA A 343 -11.34 25.84 -9.83
N LEU A 344 -10.78 26.79 -9.08
CA LEU A 344 -9.99 27.88 -9.65
C LEU A 344 -8.75 27.34 -10.38
N PRO A 345 -8.37 27.89 -11.55
CA PRO A 345 -7.14 27.52 -12.25
C PRO A 345 -5.89 27.53 -11.36
N SER A 346 -5.75 28.52 -10.47
CA SER A 346 -4.65 28.59 -9.49
C SER A 346 -4.58 27.41 -8.51
N ARG A 347 -5.72 26.83 -8.14
CA ARG A 347 -5.79 25.68 -7.24
C ARG A 347 -5.29 24.41 -7.92
N MET A 348 -5.43 24.30 -9.24
CA MET A 348 -4.87 23.20 -10.03
C MET A 348 -3.37 23.43 -10.32
N ASN A 349 -3.01 24.66 -10.69
CA ASN A 349 -1.61 25.04 -10.89
C ASN A 349 -1.43 26.53 -10.64
N LYS A 350 -0.55 26.89 -9.70
CA LYS A 350 -0.26 28.29 -9.34
C LYS A 350 0.11 29.17 -10.54
N LYS A 351 0.69 28.60 -11.61
CA LYS A 351 1.04 29.34 -12.84
C LYS A 351 -0.18 29.85 -13.62
N LEU A 352 -1.36 29.28 -13.37
CA LEU A 352 -2.62 29.65 -14.01
C LEU A 352 -3.37 30.72 -13.20
N ALA A 353 -2.79 31.29 -12.15
CA ALA A 353 -3.47 32.28 -11.30
C ALA A 353 -3.97 33.51 -12.06
N SER A 354 -3.30 33.90 -13.16
CA SER A 354 -3.77 34.99 -14.02
C SER A 354 -5.10 34.70 -14.73
N LEU A 355 -5.51 33.42 -14.80
CA LEU A 355 -6.78 32.97 -15.38
C LEU A 355 -7.93 32.98 -14.36
N ASP A 356 -7.64 33.10 -13.06
CA ASP A 356 -8.68 33.11 -12.02
C ASP A 356 -9.67 34.27 -12.23
N ARG A 357 -9.22 35.41 -12.75
CA ARG A 357 -10.09 36.56 -13.08
C ARG A 357 -11.15 36.26 -14.15
N PHE A 358 -10.94 35.22 -14.95
CA PHE A 358 -11.88 34.77 -15.98
C PHE A 358 -12.67 33.53 -15.54
N HIS A 359 -12.54 33.13 -14.27
CA HIS A 359 -13.29 32.00 -13.73
C HIS A 359 -14.80 32.26 -13.83
N GLY A 360 -15.55 31.25 -14.27
CA GLY A 360 -17.00 31.37 -14.55
C GLY A 360 -17.36 31.94 -15.92
N THR A 361 -16.40 32.44 -16.72
CA THR A 361 -16.68 32.85 -18.10
C THR A 361 -16.76 31.64 -19.04
N ILE A 362 -17.71 31.67 -19.98
CA ILE A 362 -17.85 30.62 -21.01
C ILE A 362 -16.56 30.52 -21.85
N ALA A 363 -15.91 31.64 -22.16
CA ALA A 363 -14.68 31.66 -22.92
C ALA A 363 -13.55 30.87 -22.25
N LEU A 364 -13.31 31.08 -20.94
CA LEU A 364 -12.30 30.31 -20.21
C LEU A 364 -12.70 28.83 -20.12
N GLN A 365 -13.97 28.51 -19.90
CA GLN A 365 -14.44 27.12 -19.86
C GLN A 365 -14.18 26.41 -21.18
N LEU A 366 -14.48 27.04 -22.32
CA LEU A 366 -14.19 26.49 -23.64
C LEU A 366 -12.68 26.27 -23.85
N VAL A 367 -11.84 27.26 -23.50
CA VAL A 367 -10.37 27.13 -23.60
C VAL A 367 -9.86 25.98 -22.72
N MET A 368 -10.30 25.90 -21.47
CA MET A 368 -9.89 24.84 -20.54
C MET A 368 -10.38 23.47 -21.00
N MET A 369 -11.59 23.38 -21.55
CA MET A 369 -12.14 22.17 -22.14
C MET A 369 -11.34 21.74 -23.37
N THR A 370 -11.02 22.66 -24.29
CA THR A 370 -10.18 22.36 -25.46
C THR A 370 -8.78 21.91 -25.05
N LEU A 371 -8.13 22.61 -24.12
CA LEU A 371 -6.82 22.22 -23.60
C LEU A 371 -6.87 20.86 -22.90
N TYR A 372 -7.93 20.59 -22.14
CA TYR A 372 -8.15 19.30 -21.51
C TYR A 372 -8.28 18.18 -22.55
N TRP A 373 -9.15 18.32 -23.54
CA TRP A 373 -9.35 17.30 -24.57
C TRP A 373 -8.12 17.11 -25.46
N MET A 374 -7.41 18.19 -25.82
CA MET A 374 -6.14 18.08 -26.54
C MET A 374 -5.07 17.37 -25.71
N GLY A 375 -4.94 17.73 -24.43
CA GLY A 375 -4.00 17.08 -23.51
C GLY A 375 -4.35 15.62 -23.27
N TRP A 376 -5.64 15.31 -23.10
CA TRP A 376 -6.15 13.96 -22.93
C TRP A 376 -5.91 13.11 -24.18
N TYR A 377 -6.18 13.63 -25.37
CA TYR A 377 -5.93 12.93 -26.63
C TYR A 377 -4.44 12.67 -26.84
N LEU A 378 -3.59 13.67 -26.59
CA LEU A 378 -2.15 13.50 -26.68
C LEU A 378 -1.63 12.45 -25.66
N SER A 379 -2.13 12.50 -24.42
CA SER A 379 -1.82 11.51 -23.39
C SER A 379 -2.27 10.12 -23.83
N LEU A 380 -3.48 9.97 -24.36
CA LEU A 380 -4.00 8.69 -24.83
C LEU A 380 -3.10 8.09 -25.93
N LEU A 381 -2.67 8.90 -26.90
CA LEU A 381 -1.75 8.46 -27.95
C LEU A 381 -0.40 8.00 -27.36
N THR A 382 0.18 8.79 -26.44
CA THR A 382 1.44 8.41 -25.79
C THR A 382 1.30 7.17 -24.93
N ASP A 383 0.17 7.02 -24.26
CA ASP A 383 -0.14 5.91 -23.38
C ASP A 383 -0.32 4.60 -24.19
N ILE A 384 -1.02 4.66 -25.31
CA ILE A 384 -1.19 3.53 -26.25
C ILE A 384 0.17 3.13 -26.84
N ALA A 385 0.97 4.08 -27.33
CA ALA A 385 2.32 3.80 -27.82
C ALA A 385 3.20 3.20 -26.72
N GLY A 386 3.07 3.70 -25.49
CA GLY A 386 3.70 3.16 -24.29
C GLY A 386 3.29 1.72 -24.01
N CYS A 387 2.01 1.36 -24.14
CA CYS A 387 1.51 -0.01 -24.03
C CYS A 387 2.17 -0.96 -25.01
N PHE A 388 2.20 -0.63 -26.31
CA PHE A 388 2.85 -1.48 -27.31
C PHE A 388 4.34 -1.65 -27.03
N THR A 389 5.03 -0.55 -26.70
CA THR A 389 6.46 -0.58 -26.37
C THR A 389 6.73 -1.44 -25.13
N LEU A 390 5.93 -1.28 -24.08
CA LEU A 390 6.05 -2.05 -22.84
C LEU A 390 5.74 -3.53 -23.08
N ALA A 391 4.67 -3.85 -23.81
CA ALA A 391 4.29 -5.23 -24.11
C ALA A 391 5.39 -5.94 -24.91
N ILE A 392 5.86 -5.34 -26.01
CA ILE A 392 6.93 -5.92 -26.84
C ILE A 392 8.21 -6.09 -26.03
N SER A 393 8.64 -5.05 -25.30
CA SER A 393 9.87 -5.10 -24.51
C SER A 393 9.78 -6.13 -23.38
N THR A 394 8.63 -6.21 -22.70
CA THR A 394 8.43 -7.14 -21.58
C THR A 394 8.40 -8.57 -22.09
N SER A 395 7.67 -8.84 -23.18
CA SER A 395 7.63 -10.17 -23.81
C SER A 395 9.00 -10.61 -24.32
N TYR A 396 9.73 -9.71 -24.98
CA TYR A 396 11.09 -9.99 -25.46
C TYR A 396 12.03 -10.39 -24.31
N PHE A 397 12.10 -9.56 -23.26
CA PHE A 397 12.97 -9.86 -22.14
C PHE A 397 12.49 -11.07 -21.34
N PHE A 398 11.19 -11.22 -21.12
CA PHE A 398 10.63 -12.39 -20.47
C PHE A 398 11.06 -13.67 -21.20
N LEU A 399 10.81 -13.79 -22.51
CA LEU A 399 11.22 -14.95 -23.31
C LEU A 399 12.74 -15.17 -23.28
N ALA A 400 13.50 -14.07 -23.26
CA ALA A 400 14.95 -14.13 -23.18
C ALA A 400 15.46 -14.57 -21.80
N THR A 401 14.76 -14.31 -20.69
CA THR A 401 15.29 -14.49 -19.32
C THR A 401 14.59 -15.54 -18.46
N PHE A 402 13.30 -15.84 -18.68
CA PHE A 402 12.49 -16.63 -17.74
C PHE A 402 13.06 -18.03 -17.38
N TRP A 403 13.80 -18.64 -18.29
CA TRP A 403 14.40 -19.98 -18.15
C TRP A 403 15.86 -19.95 -17.65
N ARG A 404 16.47 -18.77 -17.60
CA ARG A 404 17.87 -18.52 -17.22
C ARG A 404 18.02 -17.34 -16.25
N GLN A 405 17.00 -17.09 -15.44
CA GLN A 405 17.08 -16.01 -14.47
C GLN A 405 18.21 -16.29 -13.47
N HIS A 406 19.06 -15.29 -13.26
CA HIS A 406 20.10 -15.32 -12.23
C HIS A 406 19.62 -14.59 -10.98
N TYR A 407 19.86 -15.22 -9.83
CA TYR A 407 19.54 -14.69 -8.51
C TYR A 407 20.82 -14.43 -7.74
N VAL A 408 20.77 -13.48 -6.82
CA VAL A 408 21.89 -13.16 -5.92
C VAL A 408 22.04 -14.19 -4.80
N THR A 409 20.97 -14.93 -4.47
CA THR A 409 21.02 -16.07 -3.57
C THR A 409 21.54 -17.30 -4.29
N ALA A 410 22.26 -18.17 -3.59
CA ALA A 410 22.71 -19.45 -4.11
C ALA A 410 21.51 -20.28 -4.62
N SER A 411 21.71 -21.07 -5.68
CA SER A 411 20.67 -21.96 -6.18
C SER A 411 20.65 -23.25 -5.37
N TYR A 412 19.45 -23.69 -4.99
CA TYR A 412 19.19 -24.88 -4.18
C TYR A 412 18.02 -25.68 -4.75
N PRO A 413 18.01 -27.03 -4.64
CA PRO A 413 16.87 -27.84 -5.07
C PRO A 413 15.66 -27.68 -4.12
N GLY A 414 14.49 -28.11 -4.56
CA GLY A 414 13.28 -28.17 -3.71
C GLY A 414 12.53 -26.83 -3.54
N PRO A 415 11.57 -26.78 -2.59
CA PRO A 415 10.76 -25.59 -2.33
C PRO A 415 11.60 -24.44 -1.75
N ARG A 416 11.02 -23.24 -1.67
CA ARG A 416 11.66 -22.07 -1.07
C ARG A 416 11.92 -22.28 0.42
N LYS A 417 13.03 -21.76 0.94
CA LYS A 417 13.32 -21.72 2.38
C LYS A 417 12.44 -20.66 3.07
N TYR A 418 11.96 -21.01 4.26
CA TYR A 418 11.17 -20.09 5.09
C TYR A 418 12.04 -19.02 5.72
N GLU A 419 13.24 -19.40 6.18
CA GLU A 419 14.22 -18.49 6.76
C GLU A 419 14.56 -17.33 5.82
N LYS A 420 14.59 -16.13 6.40
CA LYS A 420 14.88 -14.87 5.70
C LYS A 420 16.14 -14.24 6.27
N GLU A 421 16.69 -13.34 5.49
CA GLU A 421 17.65 -12.34 5.94
C GLU A 421 17.04 -10.97 5.71
N PHE A 422 17.27 -10.05 6.64
CA PHE A 422 16.82 -8.67 6.55
C PHE A 422 17.98 -7.75 6.90
N SER A 423 18.16 -6.68 6.15
CA SER A 423 19.19 -5.66 6.42
C SER A 423 18.69 -4.28 6.02
N VAL A 424 19.14 -3.26 6.75
CA VAL A 424 18.83 -1.85 6.51
C VAL A 424 20.14 -1.08 6.28
N SER A 425 20.19 -0.28 5.23
CA SER A 425 21.33 0.62 4.98
C SER A 425 21.40 1.76 6.00
N LYS A 426 22.53 2.46 6.03
CA LYS A 426 22.57 3.81 6.62
C LYS A 426 21.57 4.75 5.94
N SER A 427 21.32 5.87 6.61
CA SER A 427 20.52 6.97 6.08
C SER A 427 21.39 7.88 5.21
N PHE A 428 20.91 8.24 4.03
CA PHE A 428 21.60 9.10 3.08
C PHE A 428 20.80 10.37 2.84
N SER A 429 21.47 11.50 2.66
CA SER A 429 20.78 12.77 2.49
C SER A 429 20.01 12.86 1.17
N LEU A 430 18.75 13.33 1.22
CA LEU A 430 18.02 13.69 0.00
C LEU A 430 18.68 14.86 -0.75
N LEU A 431 19.57 15.62 -0.10
CA LEU A 431 20.38 16.65 -0.76
C LEU A 431 21.39 16.03 -1.74
N ASP A 432 21.96 14.87 -1.41
CA ASP A 432 22.85 14.15 -2.32
C ASP A 432 22.09 13.63 -3.55
N VAL A 433 20.83 13.21 -3.39
CA VAL A 433 19.98 12.87 -4.54
C VAL A 433 19.78 14.07 -5.46
N LYS A 434 19.52 15.26 -4.89
CA LYS A 434 19.40 16.51 -5.67
C LYS A 434 20.72 16.87 -6.35
N LEU A 435 21.85 16.62 -5.69
CA LEU A 435 23.18 16.84 -6.24
C LEU A 435 23.40 15.96 -7.48
N VAL A 436 23.14 14.65 -7.37
CA VAL A 436 23.26 13.70 -8.48
C VAL A 436 22.31 14.06 -9.62
N SER A 437 21.05 14.40 -9.30
CA SER A 437 20.07 14.88 -10.28
C SER A 437 20.56 16.14 -10.99
N LYS A 438 21.14 17.11 -10.27
CA LYS A 438 21.69 18.35 -10.84
C LYS A 438 22.90 18.07 -11.75
N ALA A 439 23.77 17.15 -11.34
CA ALA A 439 24.97 16.77 -12.09
C ALA A 439 24.64 16.08 -13.42
N PHE A 440 23.62 15.22 -13.44
CA PHE A 440 23.36 14.32 -14.57
C PHE A 440 22.08 14.60 -15.36
N SER A 441 21.21 15.52 -14.93
CA SER A 441 20.01 15.87 -15.70
C SER A 441 20.36 16.68 -16.97
N GLY A 442 19.53 16.53 -18.00
CA GLY A 442 19.71 17.17 -19.30
C GLY A 442 20.36 16.27 -20.35
N VAL A 443 20.57 16.82 -21.55
CA VAL A 443 21.05 16.07 -22.74
C VAL A 443 22.50 15.60 -22.56
N GLN A 444 23.31 16.39 -21.86
CA GLN A 444 24.69 16.06 -21.52
C GLN A 444 24.94 16.28 -20.02
N PRO A 445 25.94 15.59 -19.43
CA PRO A 445 26.33 15.82 -18.03
C PRO A 445 26.61 17.30 -17.77
N GLY A 446 26.10 17.86 -16.67
CA GLY A 446 26.33 19.24 -16.26
C GLY A 446 25.44 20.31 -16.91
N THR A 447 24.70 20.01 -17.98
CA THR A 447 23.85 21.00 -18.68
C THR A 447 22.78 21.67 -17.80
N LEU A 448 22.31 21.00 -16.76
CA LEU A 448 21.36 21.60 -15.81
C LEU A 448 22.03 22.58 -14.84
N LEU A 449 23.35 22.48 -14.61
CA LEU A 449 24.13 23.39 -13.76
C LEU A 449 24.27 24.77 -14.40
N ASP A 450 24.57 24.81 -15.71
CA ASP A 450 24.67 26.03 -16.51
C ASP A 450 23.40 26.88 -16.42
N LYS A 451 22.24 26.21 -16.33
CA LYS A 451 20.94 26.86 -16.19
C LYS A 451 20.72 27.50 -14.81
N VAL A 452 21.19 26.86 -13.74
CA VAL A 452 21.01 27.34 -12.35
C VAL A 452 21.97 28.48 -12.02
N GLN A 453 23.13 28.54 -12.69
CA GLN A 453 24.14 29.58 -12.51
C GLN A 453 24.05 30.72 -13.55
N GLY A 454 22.99 30.76 -14.36
CA GLY A 454 22.74 31.87 -15.29
C GLY A 454 23.63 31.88 -16.54
N GLY A 455 24.25 30.75 -16.90
CA GLY A 455 25.05 30.60 -18.12
C GLY A 455 24.22 30.79 -19.38
N LYS A 456 24.73 31.59 -20.33
CA LYS A 456 24.07 31.86 -21.62
C LYS A 456 24.04 30.62 -22.50
N ARG A 457 22.82 30.33 -23.00
CA ARG A 457 22.49 29.57 -24.23
C ARG A 457 23.30 28.28 -24.41
N TYR A 458 22.84 27.15 -23.90
CA TYR A 458 22.62 25.91 -24.66
C TYR A 458 21.69 25.00 -23.84
N SER A 459 20.67 24.46 -24.50
CA SER A 459 19.76 23.42 -23.98
C SER A 459 18.70 23.87 -22.96
N ARG A 460 17.54 24.35 -23.45
CA ARG A 460 16.30 24.11 -22.67
C ARG A 460 16.22 22.60 -22.48
N PRO A 461 16.14 22.05 -21.25
CA PRO A 461 15.90 20.63 -21.09
C PRO A 461 14.60 20.32 -21.83
N LEU A 462 14.70 19.48 -22.86
CA LEU A 462 13.53 18.90 -23.49
C LEU A 462 12.70 18.21 -22.41
N ILE A 463 11.39 18.29 -22.53
CA ILE A 463 10.44 17.64 -21.63
C ILE A 463 10.86 16.16 -21.50
N GLY A 464 11.09 15.69 -20.26
CA GLY A 464 11.49 14.30 -20.00
C GLY A 464 13.00 14.02 -19.85
N THR A 465 13.85 15.04 -19.68
CA THR A 465 15.31 14.86 -19.44
C THR A 465 15.74 15.04 -17.98
N HIS A 466 14.79 15.22 -17.07
CA HIS A 466 15.05 15.44 -15.65
C HIS A 466 15.01 14.13 -14.86
N LEU A 467 16.07 13.84 -14.11
CA LEU A 467 16.18 12.61 -13.31
C LEU A 467 15.43 12.74 -11.99
N THR A 468 14.58 11.76 -11.68
CA THR A 468 13.84 11.64 -10.41
C THR A 468 14.61 10.82 -9.38
N VAL A 469 14.18 10.90 -8.13
CA VAL A 469 14.74 10.10 -7.00
C VAL A 469 14.74 8.61 -7.34
N ASN A 470 13.62 8.08 -7.86
CA ASN A 470 13.49 6.67 -8.22
C ASN A 470 14.46 6.27 -9.33
N ASP A 471 14.71 7.15 -10.31
CA ASP A 471 15.60 6.81 -11.43
C ASP A 471 17.04 6.61 -10.95
N ILE A 472 17.49 7.48 -10.04
CA ILE A 472 18.83 7.42 -9.47
C ILE A 472 18.95 6.20 -8.57
N ILE A 473 18.05 6.03 -7.59
CA ILE A 473 18.15 4.95 -6.61
C ILE A 473 18.01 3.57 -7.29
N CYS A 474 17.07 3.39 -8.22
CA CYS A 474 16.94 2.13 -8.95
C CYS A 474 18.16 1.82 -9.83
N THR A 475 18.85 2.84 -10.35
CA THR A 475 20.10 2.63 -11.10
C THR A 475 21.20 2.10 -10.17
N VAL A 476 21.36 2.70 -8.99
CA VAL A 476 22.35 2.24 -7.99
C VAL A 476 22.02 0.83 -7.48
N ILE A 477 20.74 0.53 -7.23
CA ILE A 477 20.30 -0.84 -6.86
C ILE A 477 20.67 -1.84 -7.98
N ALA A 478 20.42 -1.51 -9.24
CA ALA A 478 20.74 -2.39 -10.36
C ALA A 478 22.26 -2.63 -10.50
N ASP A 479 23.08 -1.62 -10.23
CA ASP A 479 24.54 -1.73 -10.17
C ASP A 479 24.98 -2.74 -9.12
N VAL A 480 24.48 -2.57 -7.90
CA VAL A 480 24.84 -3.39 -6.74
C VAL A 480 24.39 -4.84 -6.92
N ILE A 481 23.17 -5.05 -7.45
CA ILE A 481 22.68 -6.39 -7.80
C ILE A 481 23.57 -7.02 -8.88
N ASN A 482 23.90 -6.28 -9.94
CA ASN A 482 24.75 -6.82 -11.01
C ASN A 482 26.13 -7.24 -10.49
N ASP A 483 26.74 -6.43 -9.64
CA ASP A 483 28.03 -6.73 -9.02
C ASP A 483 27.98 -7.96 -8.10
N GLU A 484 26.90 -8.14 -7.33
CA GLU A 484 26.71 -9.35 -6.51
C GLU A 484 26.46 -10.61 -7.37
N LEU A 485 25.75 -10.46 -8.50
CA LEU A 485 25.54 -11.57 -9.44
C LEU A 485 26.84 -12.05 -10.09
N GLU A 486 27.79 -11.15 -10.38
CA GLU A 486 29.09 -11.49 -10.96
C GLU A 486 29.99 -12.30 -10.01
N ARG A 487 29.77 -12.19 -8.69
CA ARG A 487 30.52 -12.93 -7.66
C ARG A 487 30.14 -14.41 -7.54
N GLN A 488 28.94 -14.79 -8.00
CA GLN A 488 28.40 -16.11 -7.74
C GLN A 488 29.20 -17.23 -8.42
N VAL A 489 29.47 -18.31 -7.66
CA VAL A 489 30.21 -19.47 -8.17
C VAL A 489 29.36 -20.20 -9.20
N ALA A 490 29.97 -20.46 -10.35
CA ALA A 490 29.28 -21.10 -11.45
C ALA A 490 28.90 -22.54 -11.07
N GLN A 491 27.60 -22.85 -11.09
CA GLN A 491 27.14 -24.18 -10.73
C GLN A 491 27.51 -25.23 -11.79
N PRO A 492 27.85 -26.46 -11.37
CA PRO A 492 28.11 -27.58 -12.27
C PRO A 492 26.81 -28.06 -12.96
N GLY A 493 26.97 -28.83 -14.04
CA GLY A 493 25.85 -29.45 -14.77
C GLY A 493 25.58 -28.84 -16.15
N PHE A 494 25.11 -29.68 -17.07
CA PHE A 494 24.90 -29.35 -18.48
C PHE A 494 23.93 -28.17 -18.70
N LEU A 495 22.77 -28.16 -18.03
CA LEU A 495 21.81 -27.05 -18.12
C LEU A 495 22.39 -25.72 -17.61
N ASN A 496 23.19 -25.76 -16.55
CA ASN A 496 23.85 -24.58 -16.01
C ASN A 496 24.96 -24.08 -16.94
N GLN A 497 25.63 -24.98 -17.67
CA GLN A 497 26.58 -24.62 -18.72
C GLN A 497 25.87 -23.95 -19.91
N ILE A 498 24.73 -24.48 -20.35
CA ILE A 498 23.89 -23.85 -21.40
C ILE A 498 23.45 -22.45 -20.96
N ARG A 499 22.92 -22.30 -19.74
CA ARG A 499 22.55 -20.99 -19.20
C ARG A 499 23.74 -20.03 -19.21
N ARG A 500 24.91 -20.47 -18.75
CA ARG A 500 26.12 -19.64 -18.71
C ARG A 500 26.55 -19.16 -20.10
N ILE A 501 26.50 -20.03 -21.11
CA ILE A 501 26.79 -19.66 -22.50
C ILE A 501 25.74 -18.67 -23.01
N SER A 502 24.45 -18.91 -22.72
CA SER A 502 23.39 -18.01 -23.15
C SER A 502 23.47 -16.62 -22.51
N HIS A 503 23.98 -16.47 -21.29
CA HIS A 503 24.29 -15.14 -20.70
C HIS A 503 25.36 -14.35 -21.46
N LYS A 504 26.21 -15.01 -22.24
CA LYS A 504 27.21 -14.32 -23.10
C LYS A 504 26.61 -13.86 -24.43
N ILE A 505 25.55 -14.52 -24.91
CA ILE A 505 24.96 -14.29 -26.24
C ILE A 505 23.70 -13.42 -26.15
N LEU A 506 22.83 -13.71 -25.18
CA LEU A 506 21.55 -13.05 -24.99
C LEU A 506 21.63 -11.95 -23.91
N PRO A 507 20.82 -10.88 -24.04
CA PRO A 507 20.85 -9.77 -23.10
C PRO A 507 20.43 -10.22 -21.70
N SER A 508 21.16 -9.80 -20.67
CA SER A 508 20.90 -10.15 -19.28
C SER A 508 20.63 -8.89 -18.45
N PRO A 509 19.47 -8.23 -18.64
CA PRO A 509 19.10 -7.07 -17.83
C PRO A 509 18.73 -7.47 -16.40
N ILE A 510 18.80 -6.51 -15.47
CA ILE A 510 18.23 -6.69 -14.13
C ILE A 510 16.74 -6.36 -14.21
N GLY A 511 15.88 -7.37 -14.07
CA GLY A 511 14.44 -7.15 -13.97
C GLY A 511 14.06 -6.71 -12.56
N ILE A 512 13.48 -5.53 -12.41
CA ILE A 512 12.88 -5.06 -11.15
C ILE A 512 11.37 -4.89 -11.30
N MET A 513 10.60 -5.46 -10.38
CA MET A 513 9.16 -5.27 -10.29
C MET A 513 8.90 -4.02 -9.45
N VAL A 514 8.23 -3.02 -10.03
CA VAL A 514 7.91 -1.76 -9.35
C VAL A 514 6.39 -1.64 -9.21
N PRO A 515 5.85 -1.49 -7.99
CA PRO A 515 4.43 -1.22 -7.81
C PRO A 515 4.08 0.22 -8.21
N ILE A 516 2.86 0.42 -8.74
CA ILE A 516 2.28 1.73 -9.03
C ILE A 516 0.93 1.81 -8.30
N SER A 517 0.78 2.79 -7.42
CA SER A 517 -0.52 3.09 -6.84
C SER A 517 -1.45 3.73 -7.87
N ILE A 518 -2.69 3.25 -7.90
CA ILE A 518 -3.83 3.86 -8.64
C ILE A 518 -4.84 4.50 -7.69
N ARG A 519 -4.48 4.64 -6.41
CA ARG A 519 -5.31 5.24 -5.36
C ARG A 519 -5.63 6.70 -5.68
N GLN A 520 -6.89 7.09 -5.50
CA GLN A 520 -7.31 8.48 -5.68
C GLN A 520 -7.04 9.31 -4.41
N PRO A 521 -6.80 10.63 -4.54
CA PRO A 521 -6.73 11.53 -3.39
C PRO A 521 -8.01 11.44 -2.53
N GLY A 522 -7.84 11.23 -1.22
CA GLY A 522 -8.96 11.12 -0.28
C GLY A 522 -9.49 9.70 -0.05
N ASP A 523 -8.96 8.70 -0.74
CA ASP A 523 -9.34 7.30 -0.52
C ASP A 523 -8.63 6.73 0.73
N TRP A 524 -9.39 6.62 1.82
CA TRP A 524 -8.97 6.05 3.10
C TRP A 524 -9.08 4.51 3.16
N SER A 525 -9.60 3.86 2.12
CA SER A 525 -9.86 2.43 2.19
C SER A 525 -8.56 1.62 2.28
N LEU A 526 -8.57 0.56 3.08
CA LEU A 526 -7.49 -0.43 3.10
C LEU A 526 -7.64 -1.46 1.97
N ARG A 527 -8.16 -1.05 0.81
CA ARG A 527 -8.19 -1.88 -0.40
C ARG A 527 -6.82 -1.88 -1.06
N ASN A 528 -6.50 -2.95 -1.77
CA ASN A 528 -5.28 -2.97 -2.56
C ASN A 528 -5.49 -2.26 -3.90
N LEU A 529 -5.05 -1.01 -3.95
CA LEU A 529 -5.16 -0.11 -5.10
C LEU A 529 -3.77 0.13 -5.69
N SER A 530 -3.00 -0.95 -5.83
CA SER A 530 -1.69 -0.94 -6.45
C SER A 530 -1.62 -1.95 -7.58
N THR A 531 -1.16 -1.50 -8.76
CA THR A 531 -0.70 -2.40 -9.82
C THR A 531 0.82 -2.54 -9.74
N GLY A 532 1.44 -3.26 -10.68
CA GLY A 532 2.88 -3.29 -10.83
C GLY A 532 3.31 -3.75 -12.20
N GLY A 533 4.60 -3.57 -12.50
CA GLY A 533 5.19 -4.11 -13.71
C GLY A 533 6.71 -4.15 -13.64
N ILE A 534 7.30 -4.85 -14.59
CA ILE A 534 8.72 -5.17 -14.61
C ILE A 534 9.46 -4.15 -15.47
N ALA A 535 10.40 -3.44 -14.87
CA ALA A 535 11.38 -2.63 -15.59
C ALA A 535 12.69 -3.42 -15.73
N TYR A 536 13.12 -3.64 -16.96
CA TYR A 536 14.40 -4.29 -17.28
C TYR A 536 15.50 -3.23 -17.40
N LEU A 537 16.40 -3.22 -16.41
CA LEU A 537 17.47 -2.24 -16.27
C LEU A 537 18.80 -2.72 -16.87
N PRO A 538 19.62 -1.81 -17.42
CA PRO A 538 20.87 -2.17 -18.07
C PRO A 538 21.95 -2.60 -17.06
N THR A 539 22.70 -3.64 -17.42
CA THR A 539 23.87 -4.13 -16.68
C THR A 539 25.16 -3.57 -17.27
N THR A 540 26.19 -3.38 -16.43
CA THR A 540 27.54 -3.01 -16.89
C THR A 540 28.56 -3.62 -15.95
N LYS A 541 29.55 -4.31 -16.52
CA LYS A 541 30.60 -4.99 -15.76
C LYS A 541 31.54 -3.97 -15.09
N GLY A 542 32.00 -4.29 -13.88
CA GLY A 542 33.07 -3.56 -13.20
C GLY A 542 32.71 -2.16 -12.69
N LEU A 543 31.42 -1.87 -12.46
CA LEU A 543 30.93 -0.64 -11.81
C LEU A 543 31.65 0.66 -12.24
N PRO A 544 31.66 1.00 -13.55
CA PRO A 544 32.41 2.16 -14.03
C PRO A 544 31.94 3.46 -13.40
N THR A 545 32.89 4.36 -13.16
CA THR A 545 32.67 5.72 -12.62
C THR A 545 32.77 6.80 -13.70
N ASP A 546 33.01 6.42 -14.97
CA ASP A 546 33.04 7.35 -16.09
C ASP A 546 31.71 8.11 -16.22
N VAL A 547 31.80 9.44 -16.29
CA VAL A 547 30.66 10.36 -16.30
C VAL A 547 29.69 10.07 -17.45
N ARG A 548 30.19 9.75 -18.64
CA ARG A 548 29.33 9.48 -19.82
C ARG A 548 28.60 8.16 -19.66
N ILE A 549 29.26 7.16 -19.09
CA ILE A 549 28.63 5.87 -18.79
C ILE A 549 27.54 6.06 -17.73
N LEU A 550 27.84 6.72 -16.61
CA LEU A 550 26.85 6.99 -15.55
C LEU A 550 25.64 7.77 -16.07
N HIS A 551 25.86 8.82 -16.87
CA HIS A 551 24.80 9.59 -17.53
C HIS A 551 23.91 8.69 -18.40
N ARG A 552 24.51 7.93 -19.32
CA ARG A 552 23.78 7.02 -20.21
C ARG A 552 22.93 6.03 -19.41
N ARG A 553 23.45 5.50 -18.30
CA ARG A 553 22.73 4.54 -17.45
C ARG A 553 21.54 5.18 -16.74
N LEU A 554 21.75 6.31 -16.08
CA LEU A 554 20.69 7.05 -15.40
C LEU A 554 19.54 7.39 -16.35
N HIS A 555 19.85 7.90 -17.54
CA HIS A 555 18.84 8.24 -18.55
C HIS A 555 18.19 7.01 -19.19
N THR A 556 18.91 5.90 -19.34
CA THR A 556 18.31 4.64 -19.81
C THR A 556 17.32 4.12 -18.78
N THR A 557 17.68 4.11 -17.49
CA THR A 557 16.78 3.74 -16.39
C THR A 557 15.56 4.65 -16.35
N HIS A 558 15.75 5.98 -16.42
CA HIS A 558 14.66 6.95 -16.49
C HIS A 558 13.71 6.65 -17.64
N LYS A 559 14.22 6.39 -18.85
CA LYS A 559 13.40 6.03 -20.01
C LYS A 559 12.60 4.74 -19.77
N ARG A 560 13.22 3.71 -19.21
CA ARG A 560 12.55 2.42 -18.91
C ARG A 560 11.44 2.58 -17.86
N LEU A 561 11.72 3.31 -16.78
CA LEU A 561 10.74 3.59 -15.73
C LEU A 561 9.63 4.54 -16.23
N SER A 562 9.93 5.47 -17.12
CA SER A 562 8.95 6.39 -17.70
C SER A 562 7.97 5.69 -18.64
N ILE A 563 8.46 4.83 -19.54
CA ILE A 563 7.59 3.99 -20.41
C ILE A 563 6.64 3.17 -19.56
N PHE A 564 7.17 2.57 -18.50
CA PHE A 564 6.38 1.78 -17.55
C PHE A 564 5.29 2.61 -16.86
N LYS A 565 5.64 3.76 -16.28
CA LYS A 565 4.71 4.62 -15.51
C LYS A 565 3.60 5.25 -16.36
N ASN A 566 3.89 5.55 -17.63
CA ASN A 566 2.94 6.19 -18.54
C ASN A 566 2.16 5.18 -19.39
N SER A 567 2.40 3.88 -19.25
CA SER A 567 1.61 2.87 -19.96
C SER A 567 0.27 2.62 -19.27
N LEU A 568 -0.79 2.39 -20.04
CA LEU A 568 -2.08 1.91 -19.53
C LEU A 568 -2.06 0.40 -19.21
N LEU A 569 -1.08 -0.35 -19.70
CA LEU A 569 -1.03 -1.81 -19.57
C LEU A 569 -1.10 -2.27 -18.10
N PRO A 570 -0.33 -1.69 -17.14
CA PRO A 570 -0.47 -2.07 -15.73
C PRO A 570 -1.87 -1.80 -15.17
N LYS A 571 -2.55 -0.73 -15.62
CA LYS A 571 -3.93 -0.43 -15.19
C LYS A 571 -4.93 -1.41 -15.77
N ILE A 572 -4.78 -1.80 -17.04
CA ILE A 572 -5.60 -2.83 -17.68
C ILE A 572 -5.42 -4.17 -16.96
N LEU A 573 -4.18 -4.59 -16.70
CA LEU A 573 -3.87 -5.82 -15.96
C LEU A 573 -4.47 -5.80 -14.55
N PHE A 574 -4.42 -4.66 -13.85
CA PHE A 574 -5.08 -4.51 -12.57
C PHE A 574 -6.59 -4.76 -12.67
N GLN A 575 -7.28 -4.13 -13.62
CA GLN A 575 -8.73 -4.33 -13.79
C GLN A 575 -9.08 -5.77 -14.13
N LEU A 576 -8.26 -6.42 -14.98
CA LEU A 576 -8.42 -7.84 -15.29
C LEU A 576 -8.27 -8.73 -14.04
N ILE A 577 -7.31 -8.42 -13.15
CA ILE A 577 -7.16 -9.11 -11.87
C ILE A 577 -8.34 -8.82 -10.94
N GLN A 578 -8.88 -7.60 -10.92
CA GLN A 578 -10.02 -7.27 -10.04
C GLN A 578 -11.28 -8.08 -10.36
N LEU A 579 -11.52 -8.40 -11.64
CA LEU A 579 -12.63 -9.26 -12.04
C LEU A 579 -12.58 -10.66 -11.38
N THR A 580 -11.39 -11.11 -10.97
CA THR A 580 -11.21 -12.43 -10.32
C THR A 580 -11.75 -12.51 -8.90
N GLY A 581 -11.96 -11.38 -8.21
CA GLY A 581 -12.47 -11.38 -6.83
C GLY A 581 -13.90 -11.86 -6.72
N GLN A 582 -14.70 -11.62 -7.76
CA GLN A 582 -16.11 -12.01 -7.82
C GLN A 582 -16.36 -13.32 -8.56
N PHE A 583 -15.50 -13.65 -9.54
CA PHE A 583 -15.58 -14.88 -10.31
C PHE A 583 -14.19 -15.52 -10.46
N PRO A 584 -13.67 -16.18 -9.40
CA PRO A 584 -12.37 -16.83 -9.43
C PRO A 584 -12.21 -17.84 -10.57
N VAL A 585 -13.30 -18.39 -11.11
CA VAL A 585 -13.28 -19.38 -12.20
C VAL A 585 -12.94 -18.82 -13.61
N ILE A 586 -13.12 -17.52 -13.87
CA ILE A 586 -13.09 -16.93 -15.25
C ILE A 586 -11.67 -16.56 -15.71
N PHE A 587 -10.69 -16.51 -14.82
CA PHE A 587 -9.34 -16.13 -15.18
C PHE A 587 -8.56 -17.33 -15.77
N PRO A 588 -7.43 -17.16 -16.47
CA PRO A 588 -6.57 -18.26 -16.94
C PRO A 588 -5.58 -18.81 -15.89
N ILE A 589 -5.25 -18.05 -14.83
CA ILE A 589 -4.47 -18.51 -13.66
C ILE A 589 -5.21 -19.48 -12.67
N PRO A 590 -6.54 -19.43 -12.44
CA PRO A 590 -7.31 -20.32 -11.58
C PRO A 590 -7.52 -21.73 -12.10
N LEU A 591 -6.99 -22.10 -13.27
CA LEU A 591 -6.85 -23.50 -13.69
C LEU A 591 -5.81 -24.25 -12.82
N GLY A 592 -5.76 -24.00 -11.51
CA GLY A 592 -4.93 -24.66 -10.51
C GLY A 592 -4.64 -23.83 -9.25
N LEU A 593 -5.36 -22.71 -9.03
CA LEU A 593 -5.45 -22.00 -7.74
C LEU A 593 -6.41 -22.68 -6.74
N LEU A 594 -6.72 -23.98 -6.94
CA LEU A 594 -7.55 -24.74 -6.01
C LEU A 594 -6.86 -24.85 -4.63
N PRO A 595 -7.64 -24.97 -3.53
CA PRO A 595 -7.11 -25.30 -2.22
C PRO A 595 -6.26 -26.59 -2.27
N LYS A 596 -5.51 -26.90 -1.20
CA LYS A 596 -4.70 -28.13 -1.07
C LYS A 596 -5.61 -29.39 -1.02
N THR A 597 -6.44 -29.62 -2.02
CA THR A 597 -7.18 -30.87 -2.22
C THR A 597 -6.34 -31.81 -3.06
N SER A 598 -6.20 -33.04 -2.58
CA SER A 598 -5.35 -34.09 -3.14
C SER A 598 -5.70 -34.48 -4.59
N PHE A 599 -6.89 -34.10 -5.08
CA PHE A 599 -7.44 -34.47 -6.39
C PHE A 599 -7.29 -33.40 -7.48
N ASN A 600 -6.61 -32.27 -7.23
CA ASN A 600 -6.43 -31.24 -8.26
C ASN A 600 -5.29 -31.59 -9.24
N VAL A 601 -5.64 -32.26 -10.34
CA VAL A 601 -4.72 -32.60 -11.45
C VAL A 601 -4.08 -31.37 -12.12
N LEU A 602 -4.73 -30.20 -12.05
CA LEU A 602 -4.19 -28.96 -12.61
C LEU A 602 -3.31 -28.18 -11.63
N ARG A 603 -3.08 -28.68 -10.40
CA ARG A 603 -2.23 -28.00 -9.41
C ARG A 603 -0.79 -27.87 -9.90
N TRP A 604 -0.21 -28.94 -10.42
CA TRP A 604 1.18 -28.95 -10.88
C TRP A 604 1.48 -27.90 -11.95
N PRO A 605 0.72 -27.80 -13.07
CA PRO A 605 0.98 -26.77 -14.07
C PRO A 605 0.78 -25.35 -13.52
N THR A 606 -0.20 -25.12 -12.64
CA THR A 606 -0.39 -23.78 -12.06
C THR A 606 0.69 -23.39 -11.07
N VAL A 607 1.10 -24.29 -10.19
CA VAL A 607 2.25 -24.03 -9.30
C VAL A 607 3.47 -23.70 -10.16
N TRP A 608 3.70 -24.45 -11.24
CA TRP A 608 4.82 -24.18 -12.14
C TRP A 608 4.73 -22.81 -12.81
N VAL A 609 3.57 -22.43 -13.36
CA VAL A 609 3.36 -21.11 -13.98
C VAL A 609 3.51 -19.98 -12.97
N THR A 610 2.86 -20.09 -11.81
CA THR A 610 2.91 -19.08 -10.75
C THR A 610 4.33 -18.88 -10.24
N GLU A 611 5.08 -19.96 -10.00
CA GLU A 611 6.50 -19.87 -9.63
C GLU A 611 7.32 -19.19 -10.74
N ARG A 612 7.07 -19.49 -12.03
CA ARG A 612 7.77 -18.79 -13.13
C ARG A 612 7.46 -17.30 -13.19
N ILE A 613 6.21 -16.90 -12.94
CA ILE A 613 5.83 -15.47 -12.87
C ILE A 613 6.49 -14.80 -11.66
N LEU A 614 6.46 -15.45 -10.50
CA LEU A 614 7.04 -14.92 -9.26
C LEU A 614 8.57 -14.83 -9.30
N THR A 615 9.21 -15.60 -10.20
CA THR A 615 10.66 -15.65 -10.34
C THR A 615 11.16 -15.06 -11.65
N CYS A 616 10.32 -14.40 -12.47
CA CYS A 616 10.78 -13.85 -13.77
C CYS A 616 11.53 -12.51 -13.66
N PHE A 617 11.69 -11.99 -12.45
CA PHE A 617 12.44 -10.77 -12.13
C PHE A 617 13.34 -11.00 -10.91
N THR A 618 14.33 -10.14 -10.71
CA THR A 618 15.34 -10.28 -9.65
C THR A 618 14.87 -9.72 -8.32
N ALA A 619 14.15 -8.58 -8.34
CA ALA A 619 13.75 -7.88 -7.11
C ALA A 619 12.41 -7.18 -7.26
N VAL A 620 11.64 -7.13 -6.17
CA VAL A 620 10.54 -6.16 -6.00
C VAL A 620 11.14 -4.91 -5.37
N VAL A 621 11.01 -3.76 -6.02
CA VAL A 621 11.55 -2.47 -5.52
C VAL A 621 10.41 -1.49 -5.35
N THR A 622 10.12 -1.10 -4.12
CA THR A 622 9.06 -0.13 -3.81
C THR A 622 9.64 1.15 -3.22
N ASN A 623 9.10 2.30 -3.64
CA ASN A 623 9.32 3.56 -2.95
C ASN A 623 8.13 3.83 -2.03
N VAL A 624 8.35 3.71 -0.74
CA VAL A 624 7.34 3.80 0.30
C VAL A 624 7.07 5.27 0.62
N PRO A 625 5.80 5.73 0.65
CA PRO A 625 5.45 7.13 0.85
C PRO A 625 5.61 7.58 2.32
N CYS A 626 6.86 7.64 2.77
CA CYS A 626 7.25 8.15 4.09
C CYS A 626 7.31 9.70 4.11
N PRO A 627 7.18 10.35 5.28
CA PRO A 627 7.25 11.81 5.42
C PRO A 627 8.69 12.29 5.24
N SER A 628 9.02 12.66 4.01
CA SER A 628 10.39 13.00 3.59
C SER A 628 10.96 14.29 4.16
N LYS A 629 10.13 15.20 4.69
CA LYS A 629 10.58 16.55 5.11
C LYS A 629 10.66 16.76 6.61
N GLN A 630 9.93 15.97 7.40
CA GLN A 630 9.79 16.19 8.83
C GLN A 630 9.83 14.86 9.56
N ARG A 631 10.41 14.89 10.76
CA ARG A 631 10.27 13.79 11.71
C ARG A 631 8.88 13.81 12.33
N ILE A 632 8.48 12.66 12.85
CA ILE A 632 7.16 12.44 13.44
C ILE A 632 7.33 11.86 14.85
N GLN A 633 6.28 11.99 15.65
CA GLN A 633 6.17 11.29 16.92
C GLN A 633 5.14 10.18 16.80
N LEU A 634 5.40 9.05 17.44
CA LEU A 634 4.48 7.92 17.57
C LEU A 634 4.52 7.48 19.03
N ALA A 635 3.35 7.24 19.64
CA ALA A 635 3.24 6.88 21.06
C ALA A 635 4.02 7.84 21.99
N GLY A 636 3.97 9.15 21.69
CA GLY A 636 4.67 10.19 22.45
C GLY A 636 6.19 10.26 22.26
N GLN A 637 6.78 9.35 21.47
CA GLN A 637 8.22 9.30 21.23
C GLN A 637 8.59 9.78 19.83
N GLU A 638 9.69 10.54 19.71
CA GLU A 638 10.25 10.91 18.41
C GLU A 638 10.76 9.67 17.68
N VAL A 639 10.33 9.50 16.42
CA VAL A 639 10.87 8.47 15.53
C VAL A 639 12.20 8.96 14.94
N VAL A 640 13.28 8.23 15.23
CA VAL A 640 14.63 8.53 14.73
C VAL A 640 14.80 8.04 13.29
N ARG A 641 14.43 6.78 13.05
CA ARG A 641 14.47 6.16 11.72
C ARG A 641 13.19 5.36 11.49
N TRP A 642 12.70 5.43 10.26
CA TRP A 642 11.60 4.61 9.76
C TRP A 642 12.04 3.92 8.48
N THR A 643 11.88 2.60 8.44
CA THR A 643 12.06 1.80 7.23
C THR A 643 10.79 1.00 6.92
N ALA A 644 10.64 0.61 5.67
CA ALA A 644 9.55 -0.24 5.24
C ALA A 644 10.04 -1.19 4.17
N LEU A 645 9.43 -2.37 4.10
CA LEU A 645 9.81 -3.48 3.24
C LEU A 645 8.55 -4.04 2.54
N PRO A 646 8.56 -4.21 1.20
CA PRO A 646 7.50 -4.89 0.47
C PRO A 646 7.62 -6.41 0.60
N PRO A 647 6.59 -7.17 0.17
CA PRO A 647 6.73 -8.62 0.05
C PRO A 647 7.84 -8.98 -0.94
N GLN A 648 8.65 -9.96 -0.55
CA GLN A 648 9.57 -10.63 -1.45
C GLN A 648 8.78 -11.62 -2.32
N ALA A 649 9.03 -11.59 -3.63
CA ALA A 649 8.33 -12.43 -4.60
C ALA A 649 8.75 -13.91 -4.51
N GLY A 650 9.09 -14.54 -5.64
CA GLY A 650 9.43 -15.96 -5.69
C GLY A 650 10.78 -16.31 -5.08
N LYS A 651 11.09 -17.60 -5.10
CA LYS A 651 12.37 -18.16 -4.64
C LYS A 651 13.57 -17.43 -5.24
N GLY A 652 14.49 -17.01 -4.37
CA GLY A 652 15.73 -16.32 -4.73
C GLY A 652 15.60 -14.86 -5.17
N THR A 653 14.38 -14.32 -5.23
CA THR A 653 14.16 -12.89 -5.49
C THR A 653 14.44 -12.05 -4.24
N LEU A 654 14.59 -10.74 -4.42
CA LEU A 654 14.76 -9.78 -3.32
C LEU A 654 13.49 -8.95 -3.09
N GLY A 655 13.21 -8.61 -1.83
CA GLY A 655 12.29 -7.52 -1.47
C GLY A 655 13.12 -6.30 -1.11
N ILE A 656 12.91 -5.15 -1.77
CA ILE A 656 13.65 -3.91 -1.52
C ILE A 656 12.69 -2.76 -1.28
N GLY A 657 12.76 -2.16 -0.10
CA GLY A 657 11.98 -0.98 0.24
C GLY A 657 12.86 0.27 0.34
N ILE A 658 12.46 1.34 -0.34
CA ILE A 658 13.07 2.66 -0.25
C ILE A 658 12.14 3.53 0.61
N CYS A 659 12.63 4.11 1.69
CA CYS A 659 11.85 5.02 2.53
C CYS A 659 12.58 6.36 2.66
N SER A 660 11.90 7.45 2.30
CA SER A 660 12.41 8.82 2.45
C SER A 660 11.81 9.45 3.71
N TYR A 661 12.62 9.73 4.72
CA TYR A 661 12.17 10.15 6.04
C TYR A 661 13.06 11.25 6.61
N GLY A 662 12.46 12.34 7.13
CA GLY A 662 13.18 13.33 7.92
C GLY A 662 14.34 14.05 7.22
N GLY A 663 14.31 14.18 5.88
CA GLY A 663 15.38 14.79 5.08
C GLY A 663 16.33 13.79 4.43
N ASP A 664 16.28 12.53 4.86
CA ASP A 664 17.14 11.45 4.39
C ASP A 664 16.32 10.34 3.72
N PHE A 665 17.01 9.35 3.15
CA PHE A 665 16.41 8.10 2.70
C PHE A 665 17.27 6.90 3.11
N SER A 666 16.65 5.75 3.25
CA SER A 666 17.33 4.47 3.48
C SER A 666 16.71 3.38 2.64
N ILE A 667 17.46 2.30 2.41
CA ILE A 667 16.93 1.09 1.79
C ILE A 667 16.88 -0.06 2.80
N SER A 668 15.85 -0.89 2.70
CA SER A 668 15.77 -2.17 3.39
C SER A 668 15.76 -3.29 2.35
N ILE A 669 16.43 -4.41 2.65
CA ILE A 669 16.55 -5.55 1.76
C ILE A 669 16.16 -6.81 2.53
N SER A 670 15.30 -7.62 1.92
CA SER A 670 14.98 -8.98 2.34
C SER A 670 15.39 -9.99 1.27
N ALA A 671 15.94 -11.11 1.71
CA ALA A 671 16.31 -12.25 0.87
C ALA A 671 15.99 -13.57 1.57
N ASP A 672 15.99 -14.66 0.80
CA ASP A 672 15.97 -16.01 1.40
C ASP A 672 17.33 -16.29 2.06
N ARG A 673 17.34 -16.82 3.28
CA ARG A 673 18.56 -17.34 3.91
C ARG A 673 18.89 -18.69 3.32
N VAL A 674 19.99 -18.78 2.58
CA VAL A 674 20.38 -19.96 1.83
C VAL A 674 21.89 -20.19 1.95
N GLU A 675 22.25 -21.45 2.23
CA GLU A 675 23.64 -21.92 2.26
C GLU A 675 24.42 -21.54 0.99
N GLY A 676 25.62 -20.99 1.18
CA GLY A 676 26.49 -20.50 0.11
C GLY A 676 26.23 -19.04 -0.31
N SER A 677 25.24 -18.39 0.29
CA SER A 677 24.94 -16.97 0.04
C SER A 677 24.56 -16.18 1.29
N GLU A 678 24.75 -16.75 2.49
CA GLU A 678 24.36 -16.16 3.76
C GLU A 678 24.95 -14.75 3.94
N GLY A 679 24.16 -13.84 4.48
CA GLY A 679 24.49 -12.43 4.63
C GLY A 679 24.34 -11.61 3.34
N VAL A 680 23.62 -12.10 2.33
CA VAL A 680 23.44 -11.39 1.05
C VAL A 680 22.72 -10.06 1.24
N ALA A 681 21.72 -10.00 2.13
CA ALA A 681 21.01 -8.75 2.40
C ALA A 681 21.96 -7.68 2.97
N ALA A 682 22.80 -8.05 3.93
CA ALA A 682 23.80 -7.17 4.54
C ALA A 682 24.88 -6.73 3.53
N ARG A 683 25.40 -7.67 2.74
CA ARG A 683 26.37 -7.32 1.69
C ARG A 683 25.81 -6.35 0.66
N LEU A 684 24.55 -6.53 0.25
CA LEU A 684 23.90 -5.63 -0.71
C LEU A 684 23.71 -4.23 -0.11
N THR A 685 23.35 -4.10 1.18
CA THR A 685 23.27 -2.79 1.83
C THR A 685 24.64 -2.11 1.92
N ASP A 686 25.71 -2.85 2.24
CA ASP A 686 27.08 -2.31 2.31
C ASP A 686 27.60 -1.87 0.92
N LYS A 687 27.35 -2.70 -0.10
CA LYS A 687 27.68 -2.36 -1.49
C LYS A 687 26.89 -1.16 -1.99
N PHE A 688 25.62 -1.03 -1.59
CA PHE A 688 24.82 0.15 -1.90
C PHE A 688 25.40 1.41 -1.28
N GLU A 689 25.84 1.36 -0.02
CA GLU A 689 26.51 2.50 0.63
C GLU A 689 27.76 2.97 -0.14
N ASN A 690 28.62 2.01 -0.53
CA ASN A 690 29.84 2.33 -1.28
C ASN A 690 29.52 2.86 -2.68
N ARG A 691 28.61 2.22 -3.42
CA ARG A 691 28.24 2.66 -4.77
C ARG A 691 27.52 4.01 -4.74
N TRP A 692 26.69 4.27 -3.73
CA TRP A 692 26.06 5.57 -3.54
C TRP A 692 27.11 6.68 -3.37
N ARG A 693 28.12 6.45 -2.53
CA ARG A 693 29.23 7.39 -2.30
C ARG A 693 29.94 7.73 -3.61
N GLU A 694 30.25 6.75 -4.44
CA GLU A 694 30.87 6.98 -5.76
C GLU A 694 30.01 7.87 -6.67
N TYR A 695 28.69 7.64 -6.74
CA TYR A 695 27.78 8.49 -7.51
C TYR A 695 27.79 9.94 -7.00
N VAL A 696 27.84 10.14 -5.68
CA VAL A 696 27.90 11.45 -5.06
C VAL A 696 29.23 12.13 -5.35
N ASP A 697 30.36 11.43 -5.20
CA ASP A 697 31.70 11.99 -5.40
C ASP A 697 31.90 12.41 -6.87
N VAL A 698 31.55 11.54 -7.82
CA VAL A 698 31.59 11.88 -9.25
C VAL A 698 30.69 13.08 -9.57
N SER A 699 29.51 13.17 -8.92
CA SER A 699 28.62 14.32 -9.07
C SER A 699 29.26 15.62 -8.56
N ARG A 700 29.92 15.59 -7.39
CA ARG A 700 30.62 16.75 -6.83
C ARG A 700 31.74 17.21 -7.76
N GLU A 701 32.55 16.28 -8.26
CA GLU A 701 33.62 16.58 -9.20
C GLU A 701 33.12 17.19 -10.51
N LEU A 702 32.07 16.61 -11.10
CA LEU A 702 31.49 17.10 -12.34
C LEU A 702 30.96 18.54 -12.18
N ILE A 703 30.28 18.81 -11.07
CA ILE A 703 29.76 20.14 -10.75
C ILE A 703 30.90 21.14 -10.54
N LYS A 704 32.01 20.73 -9.92
CA LYS A 704 33.18 21.57 -9.72
C LYS A 704 33.86 21.92 -11.06
N LYS A 705 34.06 20.94 -11.94
CA LYS A 705 34.69 21.10 -13.27
C LYS A 705 33.88 22.05 -14.17
N THR A 706 32.57 21.83 -14.27
CA THR A 706 31.67 22.70 -15.05
C THR A 706 31.60 24.12 -14.46
N GLY A 707 31.59 24.24 -13.13
CA GLY A 707 31.66 25.53 -12.45
C GLY A 707 32.97 26.30 -12.71
N SER A 708 34.14 25.64 -12.72
CA SER A 708 35.43 26.30 -13.01
C SER A 708 35.55 26.74 -14.47
N GLU A 709 35.15 25.90 -15.42
CA GLU A 709 35.15 26.22 -16.85
C GLU A 709 34.26 27.43 -17.15
N SER A 710 33.10 27.53 -16.49
CA SER A 710 32.22 28.69 -16.61
C SER A 710 32.88 29.99 -16.13
N LYS A 711 33.64 29.94 -15.03
CA LYS A 711 34.34 31.11 -14.47
C LYS A 711 35.51 31.55 -15.34
N GLU A 712 36.28 30.62 -15.89
CA GLU A 712 37.35 30.92 -16.84
C GLU A 712 36.81 31.52 -18.14
N ALA A 713 35.72 30.96 -18.70
CA ALA A 713 35.05 31.50 -19.88
C ALA A 713 34.42 32.89 -19.64
N ASN A 714 33.94 33.16 -18.42
CA ASN A 714 33.45 34.50 -18.07
C ASN A 714 34.62 35.48 -17.92
N LYS A 715 35.74 35.06 -17.31
CA LYS A 715 36.94 35.89 -17.14
C LYS A 715 37.54 36.28 -18.49
N SER A 716 37.60 35.34 -19.44
CA SER A 716 38.10 35.60 -20.80
C SER A 716 37.19 36.54 -21.61
N ARG A 717 35.89 36.57 -21.32
CA ARG A 717 34.91 37.46 -21.95
C ARG A 717 34.86 38.86 -21.34
N THR A 718 35.26 39.02 -20.08
CA THR A 718 35.40 40.34 -19.44
C THR A 718 36.76 40.98 -19.67
N SER A 719 37.75 40.23 -20.18
CA SER A 719 39.08 40.73 -20.56
C SER A 719 39.22 41.10 -22.04
N THR A 720 38.12 41.03 -22.80
CA THR A 720 37.96 41.55 -24.17
C THR A 720 36.88 42.60 -24.15
#